data_AF-A0A9P8DQR0-F1
#
_entry.id   AF-A0A9P8DQR0-F1
#
_cell.length_a   1.000
_cell.length_b   1.000
_cell.length_c   1.000
_cell.angle_alpha   90.00
_cell.angle_beta   90.00
_cell.angle_gamma   90.00
#
_symmetry.space_group_name_H-M   'P 1'
#
loop_
_entity.id
_entity.type
_entity.pdbx_description
1 polymer ?
#
loop_
_entity_poly.entity_id
_entity_poly.type
_entity_poly.pdbx_seq_one_letter_code
_entity_poly.pdbx_strand_id
1 'polypeptide(L)'
;MEKVRKTFFDPLATSKGRIAELLHTLPVGSAHPFSPGGILLCRTKNGIEEIDISNYSQDYFFNSVDLGEMGEVLLRRMKGFREHLSVFDDFQIMQAPAATFKIPIVSGQITILAVSERTPTYYDFCFADNECNACCWLERTTFSGIKHSGDILNGQDLLDYVRIDSDTLTEKPICVFISGYTKTRITRFLGTNPALLVADNVDKILYIVPVPLDKATIGDATICCPLVIKRDEDSIICSILPKATTDRNMMCDSKKLISPCFPEAINSADFTITEPIPAVASEEKKTDTSDEVQSEAQVSDKRRAVLTTNASTLPSFLAASDAQVIRFSTGIEFLSSDANITQDESAVVLPCIFGSQLQGPMLLSTGSTPSNVPFKDEKALCAYYEQLESIAVVVDERMTDNARNLASGLRMNTLFIVQIKTKEKHETEEQISAVLSSANINAVTALAGPQSLIVANIGDKFYFYRGLANHNILDTTKLNFGADITDFITSNSVESLLAPKIPRLVNLSDANTIYLPYSAQVVRPQDLAGIFEGLSIAEINTMHDDITAAVPQLQTLLSQKDLQQLSKTLVDTLSAKIDKKMAPLRSEYIAFITANLRTDDQAILNKKNKMLGDIRKANKEVQTVLEPVITSLANMISVQTTSKRTHDMKRLMRQAQIQNNVEATKSMTFESLTGLLEKHAEEMGVMLLNIETVPYKEMLANLKGTTIDAKPCCALDDRILHLDGFDAGIIMEQSQSQHAGPLVSQAGPNHPILALPYLSQQRGIGSMLAWVCWDEFVNLKSPYTVRWMEKCNESHIAALRIMMRDTLSQAVASREYNFEAGSPEIGHLMSSLLMAAMSKLAAMRTSAPVVLDTAEDTVTRLMRGLFGNLMTIAGSGVRPLSMVWQMFGLNPQYDVPATEADWVWYENVVELYPYTGWPLNTFNDNLLKLLDKIIVRVITKNENVAEIKQSKAYDMVQFCKLRNIQLEHCRTITTVFERMLTTDGVDIAVVAGRLQQKVPSELEKQTKGYTRMMRYLDHLARGGARRPADDLVYGNVYTKRSAAFRDLKIAVALACQDKEWDVAKENCQAVLAMHEEIAAKWQIQPDQLKVQNIHYYHELIDADVSEDADQEVKNRTKKIVGRIMDDAEKRRIPWQVGNDAAKNNIEPLDEQFLEQVLTGTRPEAETKAVVEAAKEEIVQESFATYKSSLTPAFVSTMEKALSAEDVCAITKIPESAMRVFIKALSPEFEWDDLAQQFKIVVLSLLRERSGRVESRPAARMLRLR
;
A
#
# COMPACT_ATOMS: atom_id res chain seq x y z
N MET A 1 17.39 22.64 -29.56
CA MET A 1 16.92 21.38 -28.94
C MET A 1 16.58 20.27 -29.93
N GLU A 2 15.94 20.55 -31.08
CA GLU A 2 15.52 19.51 -32.04
C GLU A 2 16.67 18.69 -32.65
N LYS A 3 17.90 19.23 -32.70
CA LYS A 3 19.10 18.55 -33.21
C LYS A 3 19.74 17.53 -32.23
N VAL A 4 19.43 17.63 -30.93
CA VAL A 4 19.98 16.74 -29.89
C VAL A 4 19.26 15.40 -29.94
N ARG A 5 20.00 14.29 -29.97
CA ARG A 5 19.50 12.91 -29.95
C ARG A 5 19.86 12.18 -28.66
N LYS A 6 21.04 12.42 -28.10
CA LYS A 6 21.49 11.85 -26.83
C LYS A 6 22.33 12.87 -26.08
N THR A 7 22.17 12.94 -24.76
CA THR A 7 22.93 13.86 -23.91
C THR A 7 24.01 13.09 -23.18
N PHE A 8 25.21 13.66 -23.18
CA PHE A 8 26.39 13.18 -22.48
C PHE A 8 26.83 14.26 -21.50
N PHE A 9 27.21 13.86 -20.30
CA PHE A 9 27.75 14.76 -19.30
C PHE A 9 28.99 14.13 -18.69
N ASP A 10 30.15 14.66 -19.08
CA ASP A 10 31.42 14.43 -18.41
C ASP A 10 31.58 15.46 -17.27
N PRO A 11 31.54 15.03 -16.00
CA PRO A 11 31.64 15.91 -14.84
C PRO A 11 33.06 16.44 -14.57
N LEU A 12 34.06 16.07 -15.39
CA LEU A 12 35.44 16.57 -15.32
C LEU A 12 35.79 17.51 -16.48
N ALA A 13 34.88 17.71 -17.44
CA ALA A 13 35.10 18.61 -18.57
C ALA A 13 34.93 20.10 -18.17
N THR A 14 36.04 20.78 -17.90
CA THR A 14 36.06 22.18 -17.41
C THR A 14 35.91 23.25 -18.50
N SER A 15 36.11 22.93 -19.77
CA SER A 15 36.15 23.91 -20.87
C SER A 15 35.36 23.47 -22.11
N LYS A 16 34.88 24.46 -22.89
CA LYS A 16 34.23 24.20 -24.19
C LYS A 16 35.11 23.40 -25.14
N GLY A 17 36.42 23.67 -25.17
CA GLY A 17 37.37 22.96 -26.03
C GLY A 17 37.45 21.47 -25.70
N ARG A 18 37.52 21.13 -24.41
CA ARG A 18 37.52 19.73 -23.96
C ARG A 18 36.22 19.01 -24.29
N ILE A 19 35.09 19.69 -24.09
CA ILE A 19 33.77 19.17 -24.47
C ILE A 19 33.70 18.92 -25.99
N ALA A 20 34.27 19.82 -26.79
CA ALA A 20 34.29 19.69 -28.24
C ALA A 20 35.10 18.45 -28.71
N GLU A 21 36.29 18.22 -28.14
CA GLU A 21 37.09 17.03 -28.39
C GLU A 21 36.30 15.74 -28.10
N LEU A 22 35.59 15.72 -26.97
CA LEU A 22 34.76 14.59 -26.54
C LEU A 22 33.57 14.37 -27.48
N LEU A 23 32.89 15.42 -27.91
CA LEU A 23 31.80 15.29 -28.87
C LEU A 23 32.29 14.80 -30.24
N HIS A 24 33.52 15.11 -30.66
CA HIS A 24 34.08 14.63 -31.93
C HIS A 24 34.31 13.11 -31.98
N THR A 25 34.29 12.40 -30.85
CA THR A 25 34.35 10.93 -30.83
C THR A 25 32.97 10.27 -30.78
N LEU A 26 31.90 11.03 -30.48
CA LEU A 26 30.54 10.51 -30.27
C LEU A 26 29.60 10.69 -31.48
N PRO A 27 28.57 9.86 -31.69
CA PRO A 27 27.68 9.95 -32.86
C PRO A 27 27.05 11.35 -33.09
N VAL A 28 26.68 11.65 -34.35
CA VAL A 28 25.94 12.89 -34.68
C VAL A 28 24.64 12.96 -33.87
N GLY A 29 24.35 14.13 -33.30
CA GLY A 29 23.24 14.35 -32.38
C GLY A 29 23.62 14.23 -30.90
N SER A 30 24.87 13.87 -30.58
CA SER A 30 25.39 13.90 -29.20
C SER A 30 25.54 15.33 -28.72
N ALA A 31 25.09 15.63 -27.50
CA ALA A 31 25.23 16.94 -26.89
C ALA A 31 25.77 16.89 -25.46
N HIS A 32 26.44 17.95 -25.02
CA HIS A 32 26.97 18.10 -23.66
C HIS A 32 26.78 19.55 -23.16
N PRO A 33 26.36 19.76 -21.90
CA PRO A 33 26.09 21.09 -21.35
C PRO A 33 27.35 21.85 -20.94
N PHE A 34 27.37 23.15 -21.21
CA PHE A 34 28.36 24.09 -20.69
C PHE A 34 27.66 25.23 -19.95
N SER A 35 27.53 25.08 -18.63
CA SER A 35 26.71 25.95 -17.79
C SER A 35 27.19 27.41 -17.69
N PRO A 36 28.49 27.77 -17.72
CA PRO A 36 28.92 29.17 -17.67
C PRO A 36 28.43 29.99 -18.87
N GLY A 37 28.22 29.34 -20.01
CA GLY A 37 27.62 29.97 -21.19
C GLY A 37 26.10 29.79 -21.28
N GLY A 38 25.49 28.98 -20.41
CA GLY A 38 24.10 28.58 -20.54
C GLY A 38 23.80 27.91 -21.89
N ILE A 39 24.71 27.07 -22.40
CA ILE A 39 24.60 26.45 -23.73
C ILE A 39 24.71 24.91 -23.68
N LEU A 40 24.17 24.25 -24.70
CA LEU A 40 24.47 22.88 -25.08
C LEU A 40 25.36 22.87 -26.32
N LEU A 41 26.52 22.25 -26.23
CA LEU A 41 27.36 21.94 -27.40
C LEU A 41 26.82 20.66 -28.03
N CYS A 42 26.45 20.70 -29.32
CA CYS A 42 25.84 19.58 -30.03
C CYS A 42 26.64 19.22 -31.28
N ARG A 43 27.05 17.95 -31.41
CA ARG A 43 27.63 17.44 -32.66
C ARG A 43 26.56 17.36 -33.73
N THR A 44 26.76 18.06 -34.84
CA THR A 44 25.92 17.99 -36.04
C THR A 44 26.72 17.43 -37.22
N LYS A 45 26.06 17.25 -38.36
CA LYS A 45 26.73 16.87 -39.62
C LYS A 45 27.74 17.93 -40.09
N ASN A 46 27.58 19.18 -39.66
CA ASN A 46 28.37 20.33 -40.08
C ASN A 46 29.44 20.76 -39.07
N GLY A 47 29.67 19.97 -38.00
CA GLY A 47 30.54 20.32 -36.88
C GLY A 47 29.78 20.49 -35.58
N ILE A 48 30.37 21.18 -34.61
CA ILE A 48 29.76 21.42 -33.29
C ILE A 48 29.01 22.75 -33.32
N GLU A 49 27.73 22.71 -32.97
CA GLU A 49 26.88 23.89 -32.85
C GLU A 49 26.57 24.19 -31.38
N GLU A 50 26.45 25.47 -31.03
CA GLU A 50 26.02 25.93 -29.71
C GLU A 50 24.50 26.16 -29.71
N ILE A 51 23.81 25.59 -28.73
CA ILE A 51 22.36 25.77 -28.52
C ILE A 51 22.18 26.52 -27.19
N ASP A 52 21.65 27.74 -27.24
CA ASP A 52 21.32 28.51 -26.03
C ASP A 52 20.19 27.82 -25.23
N ILE A 53 20.47 27.57 -23.96
CA ILE A 53 19.54 27.02 -22.98
C ILE A 53 19.32 27.91 -21.75
N SER A 54 19.92 29.10 -21.70
CA SER A 54 19.88 30.02 -20.56
C SER A 54 18.46 30.42 -20.12
N ASN A 55 17.50 30.42 -21.06
CA ASN A 55 16.10 30.78 -20.80
C ASN A 55 15.22 29.62 -20.31
N TYR A 56 15.75 28.41 -20.16
CA TYR A 56 14.98 27.25 -19.69
C TYR A 56 15.28 26.96 -18.21
N SER A 57 14.23 26.78 -17.39
CA SER A 57 14.38 26.30 -16.01
C SER A 57 14.84 24.84 -15.97
N GLN A 58 15.40 24.38 -14.85
CA GLN A 58 15.84 22.98 -14.72
C GLN A 58 14.68 21.99 -14.97
N ASP A 59 13.48 22.28 -14.46
CA ASP A 59 12.25 21.47 -14.67
C ASP A 59 11.83 21.34 -16.14
N TYR A 60 12.40 22.13 -17.04
CA TYR A 60 12.18 21.97 -18.48
C TYR A 60 12.78 20.66 -19.01
N PHE A 61 13.86 20.18 -18.40
CA PHE A 61 14.70 19.08 -18.89
C PHE A 61 14.39 17.72 -18.26
N PHE A 62 13.56 17.67 -17.22
CA PHE A 62 13.21 16.43 -16.55
C PHE A 62 11.79 16.47 -16.00
N ASN A 63 11.22 15.29 -15.78
CA ASN A 63 9.98 15.09 -15.05
C ASN A 63 10.29 14.28 -13.79
N SER A 64 10.01 14.84 -12.61
CA SER A 64 10.19 14.18 -11.31
C SER A 64 9.04 13.21 -11.05
N VAL A 65 9.00 12.09 -11.77
CA VAL A 65 8.06 11.02 -11.45
C VAL A 65 8.78 9.99 -10.59
N ASP A 66 8.26 9.79 -9.39
CA ASP A 66 8.64 8.68 -8.53
C ASP A 66 8.08 7.39 -9.14
N LEU A 67 8.98 6.50 -9.58
CA LEU A 67 8.58 5.26 -10.25
C LEU A 67 7.91 4.27 -9.29
N GLY A 68 8.21 4.36 -7.99
CA GLY A 68 7.52 3.60 -6.95
C GLY A 68 6.07 4.06 -6.82
N GLU A 69 5.84 5.36 -6.74
CA GLU A 69 4.48 5.93 -6.73
C GLU A 69 3.73 5.60 -8.03
N MET A 70 4.39 5.69 -9.19
CA MET A 70 3.82 5.30 -10.48
C MET A 70 3.38 3.84 -10.49
N GLY A 71 4.19 2.91 -9.97
CA GLY A 71 3.82 1.50 -9.83
C GLY A 71 2.55 1.31 -9.00
N GLU A 72 2.40 2.04 -7.88
CA GLU A 72 1.20 2.01 -7.05
C GLU A 72 -0.03 2.59 -7.76
N VAL A 73 0.12 3.71 -8.45
CA VAL A 73 -0.96 4.31 -9.26
C VAL A 73 -1.42 3.32 -10.32
N LEU A 74 -0.49 2.69 -11.04
CA LEU A 74 -0.80 1.71 -12.08
C LEU A 74 -1.50 0.48 -11.50
N LEU A 75 -1.01 -0.11 -10.40
CA LEU A 75 -1.67 -1.23 -9.72
C LEU A 75 -3.11 -0.91 -9.31
N ARG A 76 -3.32 0.28 -8.74
CA ARG A 76 -4.66 0.75 -8.34
C ARG A 76 -5.59 0.88 -9.54
N ARG A 77 -5.13 1.46 -10.66
CA ARG A 77 -5.95 1.61 -11.87
C ARG A 77 -6.21 0.27 -12.55
N MET A 78 -5.21 -0.61 -12.63
CA MET A 78 -5.33 -1.97 -13.18
C MET A 78 -6.40 -2.80 -12.45
N LYS A 79 -6.56 -2.64 -11.13
CA LYS A 79 -7.65 -3.29 -10.37
C LYS A 79 -9.04 -2.96 -10.90
N GLY A 80 -9.21 -1.79 -11.53
CA GLY A 80 -10.44 -1.41 -12.20
C GLY A 80 -10.78 -2.27 -13.42
N PHE A 81 -9.81 -2.94 -14.03
CA PHE A 81 -9.99 -3.69 -15.28
C PHE A 81 -9.83 -5.20 -15.10
N ARG A 82 -10.33 -5.71 -13.96
CA ARG A 82 -10.08 -7.09 -13.53
C ARG A 82 -10.48 -8.15 -14.56
N GLU A 83 -11.53 -7.91 -15.34
CA GLU A 83 -12.00 -8.83 -16.40
C GLU A 83 -10.96 -9.06 -17.50
N HIS A 84 -10.05 -8.10 -17.72
CA HIS A 84 -9.02 -8.17 -18.76
C HIS A 84 -7.63 -8.41 -18.19
N LEU A 85 -7.34 -7.83 -17.03
CA LEU A 85 -5.98 -7.77 -16.45
C LEU A 85 -5.74 -8.76 -15.32
N SER A 86 -6.70 -9.63 -14.98
CA SER A 86 -6.50 -10.64 -13.93
C SER A 86 -5.36 -11.62 -14.22
N VAL A 87 -4.95 -11.74 -15.48
CA VAL A 87 -3.77 -12.54 -15.88
C VAL A 87 -2.47 -12.02 -15.26
N PHE A 88 -2.42 -10.73 -14.87
CA PHE A 88 -1.23 -10.10 -14.30
C PHE A 88 -1.24 -10.03 -12.77
N ASP A 89 -2.15 -10.75 -12.13
CA ASP A 89 -2.37 -10.63 -10.68
C ASP A 89 -1.20 -11.16 -9.83
N ASP A 90 -0.41 -12.07 -10.39
CA ASP A 90 0.82 -12.61 -9.83
C ASP A 90 2.09 -12.00 -10.44
N PHE A 91 1.95 -11.01 -11.34
CA PHE A 91 3.09 -10.34 -11.95
C PHE A 91 3.68 -9.28 -11.01
N GLN A 92 4.99 -9.11 -11.10
CA GLN A 92 5.71 -8.02 -10.44
C GLN A 92 5.80 -6.82 -11.39
N ILE A 93 5.50 -5.61 -10.91
CA ILE A 93 5.73 -4.41 -11.71
C ILE A 93 7.12 -3.88 -11.40
N MET A 94 7.97 -3.77 -12.42
CA MET A 94 9.36 -3.32 -12.29
C MET A 94 9.67 -2.29 -13.36
N GLN A 95 10.71 -1.48 -13.15
CA GLN A 95 11.25 -0.67 -14.25
C GLN A 95 11.89 -1.57 -15.30
N ALA A 96 11.85 -1.16 -16.58
CA ALA A 96 12.63 -1.81 -17.62
C ALA A 96 14.11 -1.94 -17.20
N PRO A 97 14.74 -3.12 -17.37
CA PRO A 97 16.05 -3.42 -16.79
C PRO A 97 17.21 -2.69 -17.47
N ALA A 98 17.00 -2.27 -18.72
CA ALA A 98 17.94 -1.51 -19.52
C ALA A 98 17.19 -0.73 -20.62
N ALA A 99 17.90 0.15 -21.33
CA ALA A 99 17.34 0.87 -22.49
C ALA A 99 16.94 -0.08 -23.63
N THR A 100 17.66 -1.18 -23.81
CA THR A 100 17.31 -2.27 -24.72
C THR A 100 17.23 -3.57 -23.92
N PHE A 101 16.12 -4.28 -24.01
CA PHE A 101 15.89 -5.53 -23.29
C PHE A 101 15.06 -6.51 -24.13
N LYS A 102 15.12 -7.79 -23.78
CA LYS A 102 14.46 -8.88 -24.52
C LYS A 102 13.42 -9.55 -23.64
N ILE A 103 12.25 -9.83 -24.20
CA ILE A 103 11.19 -10.61 -23.54
C ILE A 103 10.71 -11.75 -24.45
N PRO A 104 10.35 -12.91 -23.90
CA PRO A 104 9.79 -14.02 -24.69
C PRO A 104 8.37 -13.71 -25.18
N ILE A 105 8.03 -14.16 -26.39
CA ILE A 105 6.66 -14.06 -26.93
C ILE A 105 5.85 -15.25 -26.45
N VAL A 106 4.72 -14.99 -25.79
CA VAL A 106 3.71 -16.02 -25.51
C VAL A 106 2.48 -15.74 -26.35
N SER A 107 2.29 -16.54 -27.40
CA SER A 107 1.30 -16.28 -28.44
C SER A 107 -0.12 -16.09 -27.88
N GLY A 108 -0.78 -15.00 -28.30
CA GLY A 108 -2.16 -14.70 -27.92
C GLY A 108 -2.34 -14.13 -26.51
N GLN A 109 -1.27 -14.00 -25.72
CA GLN A 109 -1.30 -13.30 -24.43
C GLN A 109 -1.07 -11.80 -24.60
N ILE A 110 -1.43 -11.02 -23.57
CA ILE A 110 -1.22 -9.57 -23.58
C ILE A 110 0.28 -9.32 -23.44
N THR A 111 0.85 -8.57 -24.38
CA THR A 111 2.30 -8.32 -24.44
C THR A 111 2.64 -6.88 -24.08
N ILE A 112 1.84 -5.91 -24.52
CA ILE A 112 2.03 -4.49 -24.17
C ILE A 112 0.67 -3.89 -23.83
N LEU A 113 0.61 -3.10 -22.76
CA LEU A 113 -0.59 -2.40 -22.32
C LEU A 113 -0.29 -0.98 -21.83
N ALA A 114 -1.32 -0.14 -21.83
CA ALA A 114 -1.29 1.20 -21.27
C ALA A 114 -2.52 1.41 -20.38
N VAL A 115 -2.32 1.95 -19.19
CA VAL A 115 -3.40 2.31 -18.26
C VAL A 115 -3.28 3.78 -17.92
N SER A 116 -4.32 4.54 -18.20
CA SER A 116 -4.30 6.00 -18.08
C SER A 116 -5.56 6.54 -17.39
N GLU A 117 -5.49 7.78 -16.93
CA GLU A 117 -6.63 8.52 -16.42
C GLU A 117 -7.08 9.55 -17.45
N ARG A 118 -8.39 9.74 -17.57
CA ARG A 118 -9.04 10.62 -18.56
C ARG A 118 -9.06 12.10 -18.13
N THR A 119 -7.96 12.58 -17.54
CA THR A 119 -7.81 13.97 -17.07
C THR A 119 -6.61 14.64 -17.76
N PRO A 120 -6.73 15.81 -18.41
CA PRO A 120 -7.97 16.54 -18.72
C PRO A 120 -8.79 15.92 -19.87
N THR A 121 -8.19 15.02 -20.64
CA THR A 121 -8.77 14.12 -21.66
C THR A 121 -8.03 12.78 -21.60
N TYR A 122 -7.93 12.01 -22.68
CA TYR A 122 -7.12 10.77 -22.74
C TYR A 122 -6.10 10.78 -23.89
N TYR A 123 -5.16 9.84 -23.85
CA TYR A 123 -4.26 9.52 -24.95
C TYR A 123 -4.52 8.08 -25.42
N ASP A 124 -4.43 7.87 -26.72
CA ASP A 124 -4.59 6.57 -27.36
C ASP A 124 -3.24 5.85 -27.40
N PHE A 125 -3.26 4.55 -27.13
CA PHE A 125 -2.14 3.65 -27.34
C PHE A 125 -2.12 3.15 -28.79
N CYS A 126 -1.01 3.28 -29.51
CA CYS A 126 -0.95 3.04 -30.94
C CYS A 126 0.39 2.42 -31.39
N PHE A 127 0.39 1.82 -32.58
CA PHE A 127 1.56 1.24 -33.23
C PHE A 127 1.71 1.76 -34.65
N ALA A 128 2.93 1.94 -35.14
CA ALA A 128 3.19 2.35 -36.52
C ALA A 128 4.44 1.68 -37.13
N ASP A 129 4.49 1.57 -38.45
CA ASP A 129 5.68 1.11 -39.17
C ASP A 129 6.38 2.25 -39.92
N ASN A 130 7.49 1.91 -40.58
CA ASN A 130 8.26 2.84 -41.41
C ASN A 130 7.47 3.39 -42.61
N GLU A 131 6.41 2.70 -43.04
CA GLU A 131 5.55 3.08 -44.16
C GLU A 131 4.35 3.95 -43.71
N CYS A 132 4.32 4.33 -42.43
CA CYS A 132 3.25 5.11 -41.79
C CYS A 132 1.89 4.39 -41.76
N ASN A 133 1.87 3.07 -41.89
CA ASN A 133 0.71 2.27 -41.51
C ASN A 133 0.58 2.35 -39.99
N ALA A 134 -0.64 2.37 -39.47
CA ALA A 134 -0.91 2.56 -38.05
C ALA A 134 -1.97 1.58 -37.52
N CYS A 135 -1.80 1.13 -36.28
CA CYS A 135 -2.76 0.32 -35.53
C CYS A 135 -3.18 1.11 -34.29
N CYS A 136 -4.49 1.23 -34.06
CA CYS A 136 -5.07 2.04 -32.99
C CYS A 136 -6.44 1.46 -32.55
N TRP A 137 -7.17 2.20 -31.73
CA TRP A 137 -8.46 1.75 -31.21
C TRP A 137 -9.54 1.49 -32.27
N LEU A 138 -9.51 2.24 -33.38
CA LEU A 138 -10.38 2.06 -34.55
C LEU A 138 -9.89 0.93 -35.45
N GLU A 139 -8.58 0.84 -35.65
CA GLU A 139 -7.95 -0.04 -36.64
C GLU A 139 -7.04 -1.02 -35.92
N ARG A 140 -7.66 -2.12 -35.46
CA ARG A 140 -7.12 -3.00 -34.40
C ARG A 140 -6.18 -4.11 -34.88
N THR A 141 -6.10 -4.33 -36.20
CA THR A 141 -5.39 -5.46 -36.80
C THR A 141 -4.63 -5.06 -38.06
N THR A 142 -4.09 -3.84 -38.10
CA THR A 142 -3.33 -3.34 -39.26
C THR A 142 -2.06 -4.16 -39.51
N PHE A 143 -1.41 -4.64 -38.46
CA PHE A 143 -0.18 -5.45 -38.56
C PHE A 143 -0.47 -6.93 -38.31
N SER A 144 0.15 -7.79 -39.11
CA SER A 144 0.09 -9.25 -38.90
C SER A 144 0.67 -9.62 -37.53
N GLY A 145 -0.02 -10.50 -36.82
CA GLY A 145 0.34 -10.95 -35.47
C GLY A 145 0.14 -9.92 -34.35
N ILE A 146 -0.44 -8.74 -34.62
CA ILE A 146 -0.73 -7.72 -33.61
C ILE A 146 -2.23 -7.47 -33.56
N LYS A 147 -2.83 -7.65 -32.39
CA LYS A 147 -4.26 -7.38 -32.15
C LYS A 147 -4.47 -6.41 -30.99
N HIS A 148 -4.98 -5.23 -31.30
CA HIS A 148 -5.32 -4.17 -30.35
C HIS A 148 -6.69 -4.39 -29.69
N SER A 149 -6.80 -4.09 -28.40
CA SER A 149 -8.06 -4.18 -27.65
C SER A 149 -9.07 -3.10 -28.06
N GLY A 150 -8.55 -1.91 -28.37
CA GLY A 150 -9.29 -0.66 -28.38
C GLY A 150 -9.61 -0.17 -26.96
N ASP A 151 -10.29 0.97 -26.88
CA ASP A 151 -10.57 1.65 -25.62
C ASP A 151 -11.47 0.82 -24.70
N ILE A 152 -10.96 0.48 -23.52
CA ILE A 152 -11.72 -0.15 -22.44
C ILE A 152 -11.81 0.82 -21.27
N LEU A 153 -13.03 1.14 -20.83
CA LEU A 153 -13.29 2.19 -19.84
C LEU A 153 -13.78 1.62 -18.51
N ASN A 154 -13.23 2.14 -17.40
CA ASN A 154 -13.81 1.97 -16.07
C ASN A 154 -13.73 3.28 -15.27
N GLY A 155 -14.87 3.95 -15.11
CA GLY A 155 -14.92 5.25 -14.43
C GLY A 155 -14.13 6.31 -15.20
N GLN A 156 -13.10 6.87 -14.57
CA GLN A 156 -12.17 7.85 -15.17
C GLN A 156 -10.91 7.20 -15.73
N ASP A 157 -10.74 5.89 -15.58
CA ASP A 157 -9.57 5.19 -16.10
C ASP A 157 -9.86 4.61 -17.49
N LEU A 158 -8.80 4.51 -18.31
CA LEU A 158 -8.78 3.92 -19.65
C LEU A 158 -7.69 2.84 -19.71
N LEU A 159 -8.03 1.71 -20.33
CA LEU A 159 -7.12 0.61 -20.63
C LEU A 159 -7.08 0.37 -22.14
N ASP A 160 -5.86 0.27 -22.65
CA ASP A 160 -5.56 -0.28 -23.97
C ASP A 160 -4.51 -1.39 -23.82
N TYR A 161 -4.63 -2.44 -24.62
CA TYR A 161 -3.62 -3.50 -24.67
C TYR A 161 -3.52 -4.14 -26.05
N VAL A 162 -2.39 -4.81 -26.27
CA VAL A 162 -2.12 -5.60 -27.47
C VAL A 162 -1.76 -7.02 -27.12
N ARG A 163 -2.28 -7.95 -27.94
CA ARG A 163 -1.84 -9.35 -27.98
C ARG A 163 -0.97 -9.57 -29.20
N ILE A 164 0.18 -10.20 -28.98
CA ILE A 164 1.13 -10.52 -30.04
C ILE A 164 1.15 -12.04 -30.26
N ASP A 165 1.09 -12.45 -31.53
CA ASP A 165 1.12 -13.84 -31.96
C ASP A 165 2.50 -14.15 -32.56
N SER A 166 3.20 -15.13 -31.97
CA SER A 166 4.57 -15.48 -32.37
C SER A 166 4.63 -15.94 -33.82
N ASP A 167 3.65 -16.68 -34.30
CA ASP A 167 3.75 -17.37 -35.59
C ASP A 167 3.55 -16.41 -36.76
N THR A 168 2.75 -15.35 -36.52
CA THR A 168 2.32 -14.42 -37.56
C THR A 168 2.91 -13.01 -37.44
N LEU A 169 3.65 -12.70 -36.37
CA LEU A 169 4.29 -11.41 -36.18
C LEU A 169 5.38 -11.15 -37.23
N THR A 170 5.37 -9.94 -37.80
CA THR A 170 6.38 -9.47 -38.76
C THR A 170 7.76 -9.29 -38.12
N GLU A 171 8.82 -9.56 -38.90
CA GLU A 171 10.21 -9.26 -38.51
C GLU A 171 10.58 -7.78 -38.65
N LYS A 172 9.74 -6.98 -39.33
CA LYS A 172 9.95 -5.54 -39.47
C LYS A 172 9.82 -4.85 -38.10
N PRO A 173 10.69 -3.88 -37.77
CA PRO A 173 10.53 -3.07 -36.55
C PRO A 173 9.21 -2.28 -36.54
N ILE A 174 8.59 -2.17 -35.37
CA ILE A 174 7.33 -1.46 -35.17
C ILE A 174 7.49 -0.45 -34.03
N CYS A 175 7.09 0.79 -34.29
CA CYS A 175 7.01 1.86 -33.30
C CYS A 175 5.82 1.63 -32.37
N VAL A 176 6.03 1.85 -31.08
CA VAL A 176 4.99 1.92 -30.07
C VAL A 176 4.89 3.37 -29.60
N PHE A 177 3.74 3.99 -29.78
CA PHE A 177 3.56 5.41 -29.54
C PHE A 177 2.23 5.72 -28.85
N ILE A 178 2.17 6.91 -28.26
CA ILE A 178 0.94 7.48 -27.72
C ILE A 178 0.49 8.67 -28.55
N SER A 179 -0.83 8.82 -28.69
CA SER A 179 -1.48 9.87 -29.48
C SER A 179 -2.48 10.62 -28.62
N GLY A 180 -2.33 11.93 -28.45
CA GLY A 180 -3.28 12.74 -27.69
C GLY A 180 -4.62 12.86 -28.40
N TYR A 181 -5.71 12.44 -27.75
CA TYR A 181 -7.05 12.51 -28.32
C TYR A 181 -7.41 13.95 -28.69
N THR A 182 -8.04 14.16 -29.86
CA THR A 182 -8.35 15.50 -30.40
C THR A 182 -7.15 16.45 -30.45
N LYS A 183 -5.96 15.91 -30.74
CA LYS A 183 -4.70 16.67 -30.82
C LYS A 183 -4.32 17.33 -29.48
N THR A 184 -4.70 16.71 -28.37
CA THR A 184 -4.28 17.15 -27.05
C THR A 184 -2.77 17.01 -26.91
N ARG A 185 -2.11 18.05 -26.39
CA ARG A 185 -0.65 18.00 -26.15
C ARG A 185 -0.34 16.97 -25.08
N ILE A 186 0.65 16.11 -25.33
CA ILE A 186 1.05 15.04 -24.41
C ILE A 186 1.51 15.62 -23.05
N THR A 187 2.11 16.82 -23.04
CA THR A 187 2.50 17.53 -21.81
C THR A 187 1.33 17.89 -20.88
N ARG A 188 0.08 17.85 -21.35
CA ARG A 188 -1.11 18.09 -20.49
C ARG A 188 -1.44 16.92 -19.55
N PHE A 189 -0.83 15.75 -19.77
CA PHE A 189 -0.91 14.59 -18.89
C PHE A 189 0.13 14.62 -17.76
N LEU A 190 0.79 15.76 -17.54
CA LEU A 190 1.69 15.96 -16.40
C LEU A 190 0.90 15.78 -15.10
N GLY A 191 1.42 14.93 -14.20
CA GLY A 191 0.76 14.55 -12.96
C GLY A 191 -0.23 13.38 -13.06
N THR A 192 -0.49 12.83 -14.25
CA THR A 192 -1.33 11.61 -14.40
C THR A 192 -0.53 10.32 -14.55
N ASN A 193 0.80 10.39 -14.53
CA ASN A 193 1.74 9.28 -14.59
C ASN A 193 1.54 8.34 -15.80
N PRO A 194 1.62 8.85 -17.05
CA PRO A 194 1.50 8.00 -18.23
C PRO A 194 2.71 7.08 -18.38
N ALA A 195 2.42 5.79 -18.59
CA ALA A 195 3.43 4.77 -18.82
C ALA A 195 2.90 3.70 -19.78
N LEU A 196 3.84 3.06 -20.49
CA LEU A 196 3.60 1.81 -21.20
C LEU A 196 4.11 0.66 -20.34
N LEU A 197 3.38 -0.44 -20.30
CA LEU A 197 3.76 -1.65 -19.59
C LEU A 197 4.05 -2.75 -20.62
N VAL A 198 5.22 -3.37 -20.52
CA VAL A 198 5.64 -4.49 -21.35
C VAL A 198 5.66 -5.76 -20.50
N ALA A 199 4.92 -6.78 -20.90
CA ALA A 199 4.74 -8.00 -20.13
C ALA A 199 5.75 -9.10 -20.55
N ASP A 200 6.58 -9.50 -19.61
CA ASP A 200 7.27 -10.80 -19.66
C ASP A 200 6.37 -11.86 -19.03
N ASN A 201 5.72 -12.64 -19.89
CA ASN A 201 4.77 -13.65 -19.46
C ASN A 201 5.43 -14.93 -18.91
N VAL A 202 6.73 -15.11 -19.09
CA VAL A 202 7.49 -16.26 -18.58
C VAL A 202 7.99 -15.96 -17.17
N ASP A 203 8.68 -14.84 -17.01
CA ASP A 203 9.23 -14.41 -15.71
C ASP A 203 8.17 -13.72 -14.83
N LYS A 204 6.96 -13.48 -15.37
CA LYS A 204 5.83 -12.82 -14.72
C LYS A 204 6.18 -11.41 -14.25
N ILE A 205 6.73 -10.61 -15.15
CA ILE A 205 7.16 -9.24 -14.88
C ILE A 205 6.43 -8.27 -15.82
N LEU A 206 5.96 -7.14 -15.30
CA LEU A 206 5.47 -6.00 -16.05
C LEU A 206 6.51 -4.88 -15.99
N TYR A 207 7.23 -4.68 -17.09
CA TYR A 207 8.22 -3.61 -17.22
C TYR A 207 7.56 -2.27 -17.53
N ILE A 208 7.78 -1.28 -16.67
CA ILE A 208 7.38 0.11 -16.88
C ILE A 208 8.35 0.78 -17.85
N VAL A 209 7.80 1.24 -18.98
CA VAL A 209 8.44 2.16 -19.92
C VAL A 209 7.79 3.54 -19.74
N PRO A 210 8.44 4.47 -19.03
CA PRO A 210 7.87 5.79 -18.76
C PRO A 210 7.78 6.60 -20.06
N VAL A 211 6.68 7.32 -20.24
CA VAL A 211 6.54 8.28 -21.33
C VAL A 211 7.22 9.59 -20.91
N PRO A 212 8.16 10.14 -21.68
CA PRO A 212 8.75 11.43 -21.36
C PRO A 212 7.70 12.53 -21.49
N LEU A 213 7.53 13.33 -20.44
CA LEU A 213 6.60 14.45 -20.39
C LEU A 213 7.30 15.81 -20.24
N ASP A 214 8.63 15.82 -20.15
CA ASP A 214 9.40 17.06 -20.06
C ASP A 214 9.36 17.83 -21.39
N LYS A 215 9.26 19.15 -21.29
CA LYS A 215 9.12 20.01 -22.47
C LYS A 215 10.37 20.02 -23.35
N ALA A 216 11.56 19.74 -22.80
CA ALA A 216 12.80 19.62 -23.59
C ALA A 216 12.76 18.45 -24.57
N THR A 217 12.16 17.33 -24.17
CA THR A 217 12.09 16.11 -24.97
C THR A 217 10.93 16.17 -25.96
N ILE A 218 9.73 16.56 -25.51
CA ILE A 218 8.51 16.45 -26.31
C ILE A 218 7.87 17.78 -26.74
N GLY A 219 8.27 18.92 -26.17
CA GLY A 219 7.73 20.24 -26.53
C GLY A 219 6.19 20.30 -26.53
N ASP A 220 5.61 20.74 -27.65
CA ASP A 220 4.15 20.80 -27.89
C ASP A 220 3.60 19.57 -28.64
N ALA A 221 4.28 18.42 -28.52
CA ALA A 221 3.91 17.20 -29.22
C ALA A 221 2.49 16.72 -28.88
N THR A 222 1.82 16.20 -29.91
CA THR A 222 0.56 15.47 -29.80
C THR A 222 0.75 13.97 -30.09
N ILE A 223 1.89 13.59 -30.67
CA ILE A 223 2.36 12.20 -30.83
C ILE A 223 3.70 12.05 -30.15
N CYS A 224 3.88 10.99 -29.36
CA CYS A 224 5.15 10.64 -28.72
C CYS A 224 5.45 9.15 -28.88
N CYS A 225 6.59 8.81 -29.48
CA CYS A 225 7.06 7.45 -29.70
C CYS A 225 8.25 7.17 -28.79
N PRO A 226 8.04 6.57 -27.59
CA PRO A 226 9.13 6.26 -26.67
C PRO A 226 9.80 4.90 -26.93
N LEU A 227 9.16 3.98 -27.65
CA LEU A 227 9.58 2.58 -27.75
C LEU A 227 9.49 2.05 -29.18
N VAL A 228 10.46 1.25 -29.59
CA VAL A 228 10.42 0.45 -30.83
C VAL A 228 10.61 -1.01 -30.48
N ILE A 229 9.77 -1.87 -31.05
CA ILE A 229 9.86 -3.33 -30.86
C ILE A 229 10.27 -4.02 -32.16
N LYS A 230 11.02 -5.10 -32.03
CA LYS A 230 11.40 -5.96 -33.16
C LYS A 230 11.36 -7.42 -32.72
N ARG A 231 10.82 -8.29 -33.58
CA ARG A 231 10.87 -9.73 -33.39
C ARG A 231 12.32 -10.23 -33.53
N ASP A 232 12.70 -11.12 -32.62
CA ASP A 232 13.94 -11.88 -32.64
C ASP A 232 13.61 -13.33 -32.26
N GLU A 233 13.46 -14.18 -33.28
CA GLU A 233 13.00 -15.58 -33.14
C GLU A 233 11.67 -15.67 -32.35
N ASP A 234 11.71 -16.31 -31.17
CA ASP A 234 10.58 -16.51 -30.24
C ASP A 234 10.49 -15.40 -29.18
N SER A 235 11.13 -14.26 -29.42
CA SER A 235 11.24 -13.16 -28.47
C SER A 235 11.03 -11.81 -29.15
N ILE A 236 10.77 -10.78 -28.35
CA ILE A 236 10.72 -9.38 -28.79
C ILE A 236 11.86 -8.63 -28.11
N ILE A 237 12.63 -7.92 -28.92
CA ILE A 237 13.57 -6.91 -28.46
C ILE A 237 12.82 -5.58 -28.34
N CYS A 238 12.82 -5.02 -27.15
CA CYS A 238 12.26 -3.71 -26.82
C CYS A 238 13.39 -2.69 -26.74
N SER A 239 13.34 -1.66 -27.58
CA SER A 239 14.32 -0.55 -27.62
C SER A 239 13.66 0.75 -27.17
N ILE A 240 13.93 1.18 -25.94
CA ILE A 240 13.50 2.46 -25.40
C ILE A 240 14.40 3.56 -25.97
N LEU A 241 13.80 4.52 -26.66
CA LEU A 241 14.57 5.56 -27.34
C LEU A 241 15.18 6.53 -26.31
N PRO A 242 16.50 6.83 -26.38
CA PRO A 242 17.15 7.82 -25.50
C PRO A 242 16.49 9.21 -25.56
N LYS A 243 15.93 9.55 -26.72
CA LYS A 243 15.01 10.66 -26.92
C LYS A 243 13.83 10.17 -27.74
N ALA A 244 12.62 10.22 -27.17
CA ALA A 244 11.40 9.89 -27.89
C ALA A 244 11.25 10.76 -29.14
N THR A 245 10.86 10.17 -30.26
CA THR A 245 10.48 10.95 -31.45
C THR A 245 9.07 11.47 -31.27
N THR A 246 8.79 12.66 -31.80
CA THR A 246 7.51 13.33 -31.59
C THR A 246 7.01 14.03 -32.84
N ASP A 247 5.71 14.30 -32.86
CA ASP A 247 5.07 15.11 -33.89
C ASP A 247 3.94 15.97 -33.29
N ARG A 248 3.50 17.00 -34.01
CA ARG A 248 2.56 18.03 -33.52
C ARG A 248 1.31 18.09 -34.38
N ASN A 249 0.19 18.52 -33.79
CA ASN A 249 -1.09 18.76 -34.48
C ASN A 249 -1.68 17.54 -35.22
N MET A 250 -1.29 16.34 -34.80
CA MET A 250 -1.76 15.06 -35.34
C MET A 250 -2.40 14.20 -34.25
N MET A 251 -3.31 13.31 -34.65
CA MET A 251 -3.89 12.25 -33.82
C MET A 251 -4.03 10.99 -34.69
N CYS A 252 -3.90 9.81 -34.08
CA CYS A 252 -4.09 8.54 -34.77
C CYS A 252 -5.56 8.12 -34.70
N ASP A 253 -6.27 8.15 -35.83
CA ASP A 253 -7.69 7.77 -35.93
C ASP A 253 -7.98 6.86 -37.15
N SER A 254 -6.94 6.34 -37.79
CA SER A 254 -7.09 5.47 -38.95
C SER A 254 -5.90 4.52 -39.10
N LYS A 255 -5.98 3.63 -40.09
CA LYS A 255 -4.93 2.66 -40.40
C LYS A 255 -3.68 3.27 -41.03
N LYS A 256 -3.66 4.59 -41.26
CA LYS A 256 -2.54 5.30 -41.86
C LYS A 256 -2.38 6.69 -41.24
N LEU A 257 -1.19 6.97 -40.71
CA LEU A 257 -0.86 8.26 -40.11
C LEU A 257 0.51 8.71 -40.62
N ILE A 258 0.50 9.62 -41.60
CA ILE A 258 1.74 10.07 -42.24
C ILE A 258 2.50 10.99 -41.29
N SER A 259 3.50 10.44 -40.60
CA SER A 259 4.35 11.17 -39.67
C SER A 259 5.83 10.80 -39.90
N PRO A 260 6.73 11.79 -40.02
CA PRO A 260 8.16 11.54 -40.13
C PRO A 260 8.76 10.95 -38.83
N CYS A 261 8.03 10.98 -37.71
CA CYS A 261 8.54 10.49 -36.43
C CYS A 261 8.70 8.97 -36.39
N PHE A 262 7.92 8.20 -37.18
CA PHE A 262 7.99 6.74 -37.20
C PHE A 262 9.24 6.20 -37.91
N PRO A 263 9.57 6.65 -39.15
CA PRO A 263 10.86 6.32 -39.74
C PRO A 263 12.05 6.74 -38.89
N GLU A 264 11.97 7.92 -38.25
CA GLU A 264 13.03 8.41 -37.39
C GLU A 264 13.22 7.54 -36.14
N ALA A 265 12.13 7.11 -35.50
CA ALA A 265 12.16 6.22 -34.34
C ALA A 265 12.84 4.89 -34.68
N ILE A 266 12.41 4.25 -35.77
CA ILE A 266 12.97 2.97 -36.21
C ILE A 266 14.47 3.08 -36.50
N ASN A 267 14.89 4.17 -37.15
CA ASN A 267 16.31 4.41 -37.44
C ASN A 267 17.15 4.74 -36.19
N SER A 268 16.51 5.22 -35.13
CA SER A 268 17.17 5.60 -33.88
C SER A 268 17.20 4.48 -32.84
N ALA A 269 16.47 3.39 -33.07
CA ALA A 269 16.38 2.25 -32.17
C ALA A 269 17.67 1.41 -32.19
N ASP A 270 18.14 1.03 -31.01
CA ASP A 270 19.24 0.08 -30.84
C ASP A 270 18.68 -1.30 -30.48
N PHE A 271 18.96 -2.30 -31.33
CA PHE A 271 18.55 -3.69 -31.14
C PHE A 271 19.69 -4.58 -30.65
N THR A 272 20.85 -3.99 -30.33
CA THR A 272 22.02 -4.72 -29.84
C THR A 272 21.83 -5.00 -28.35
N ILE A 273 21.74 -6.28 -27.99
CA ILE A 273 21.79 -6.71 -26.59
C ILE A 273 23.25 -6.94 -26.26
N THR A 274 23.91 -5.96 -25.66
CA THR A 274 25.29 -6.13 -25.21
C THR A 274 25.28 -7.06 -23.99
N GLU A 275 25.63 -8.33 -24.16
CA GLU A 275 26.20 -9.09 -23.05
C GLU A 275 27.48 -8.36 -22.61
N PRO A 276 27.80 -8.29 -21.30
CA PRO A 276 29.02 -7.67 -20.85
C PRO A 276 30.21 -8.48 -21.38
N ILE A 277 30.74 -8.07 -22.54
CA ILE A 277 32.00 -8.56 -23.05
C ILE A 277 33.05 -8.09 -22.04
N PRO A 278 33.87 -8.98 -21.45
CA PRO A 278 34.96 -8.57 -20.59
C PRO A 278 35.82 -7.59 -21.39
N ALA A 279 36.04 -6.39 -20.84
CA ALA A 279 36.80 -5.35 -21.49
C ALA A 279 38.18 -5.89 -21.85
N VAL A 280 38.40 -6.20 -23.13
CA VAL A 280 39.74 -6.36 -23.67
C VAL A 280 40.37 -4.98 -23.54
N ALA A 281 41.35 -4.85 -22.66
CA ALA A 281 42.14 -3.64 -22.51
C ALA A 281 42.68 -3.25 -23.89
N SER A 282 42.07 -2.24 -24.51
CA SER A 282 42.63 -1.61 -25.69
C SER A 282 43.83 -0.80 -25.22
N GLU A 283 45.03 -1.29 -25.55
CA GLU A 283 46.26 -0.51 -25.44
C GLU A 283 46.11 0.76 -26.29
N GLU A 284 45.86 1.88 -25.63
CA GLU A 284 45.94 3.19 -26.28
C GLU A 284 47.40 3.47 -26.65
N LYS A 285 47.63 3.59 -27.97
CA LYS A 285 48.89 4.08 -28.52
C LYS A 285 49.15 5.49 -28.00
N LYS A 286 50.26 5.63 -27.27
CA LYS A 286 50.89 6.91 -26.96
C LYS A 286 51.09 7.71 -28.23
N THR A 287 50.46 8.87 -28.30
CA THR A 287 50.88 9.93 -29.21
C THR A 287 51.32 11.10 -28.33
N ASP A 288 52.63 11.26 -28.21
CA ASP A 288 53.25 12.42 -27.60
C ASP A 288 52.91 13.65 -28.43
N THR A 289 52.28 14.65 -27.83
CA THR A 289 52.48 16.05 -28.18
C THR A 289 52.23 16.89 -26.93
N SER A 290 53.35 17.37 -26.39
CA SER A 290 53.40 18.49 -25.46
C SER A 290 52.90 19.75 -26.15
N ASP A 291 52.06 20.55 -25.48
CA ASP A 291 52.42 21.92 -25.09
C ASP A 291 51.36 22.51 -24.14
N GLU A 292 51.88 23.32 -23.23
CA GLU A 292 51.34 23.83 -21.97
C GLU A 292 50.29 24.94 -22.14
N VAL A 293 49.34 25.05 -21.19
CA VAL A 293 49.26 26.16 -20.21
C VAL A 293 48.50 25.67 -18.96
N GLN A 294 49.19 25.73 -17.82
CA GLN A 294 48.73 25.38 -16.47
C GLN A 294 47.79 26.44 -15.87
N SER A 295 46.76 25.97 -15.16
CA SER A 295 46.42 26.52 -13.84
C SER A 295 46.35 25.34 -12.87
N GLU A 296 47.46 25.07 -12.17
CA GLU A 296 47.52 24.04 -11.14
C GLU A 296 46.68 24.49 -9.93
N ALA A 297 45.46 23.98 -9.82
CA ALA A 297 44.82 23.88 -8.52
C ALA A 297 45.61 22.85 -7.71
N GLN A 298 46.34 23.30 -6.68
CA GLN A 298 47.05 22.43 -5.75
C GLN A 298 46.08 21.40 -5.17
N VAL A 299 46.36 20.10 -5.38
CA VAL A 299 45.70 19.02 -4.64
C VAL A 299 45.95 19.29 -3.16
N SER A 300 44.90 19.46 -2.36
CA SER A 300 45.06 19.75 -0.93
C SER A 300 45.72 18.57 -0.22
N ASP A 301 46.69 18.82 0.67
CA ASP A 301 47.32 17.80 1.55
C ASP A 301 46.35 17.22 2.61
N LYS A 302 45.04 17.39 2.42
CA LYS A 302 44.00 16.92 3.34
C LYS A 302 43.83 15.41 3.21
N ARG A 303 43.86 14.74 4.36
CA ARG A 303 43.78 13.26 4.48
C ARG A 303 42.36 12.72 4.52
N ARG A 304 41.35 13.60 4.58
CA ARG A 304 39.93 13.27 4.72
C ARG A 304 39.10 14.03 3.71
N ALA A 305 37.97 13.48 3.29
CA ALA A 305 37.01 14.19 2.44
C ALA A 305 35.56 14.02 2.90
N VAL A 306 34.74 15.03 2.63
CA VAL A 306 33.29 14.96 2.79
C VAL A 306 32.64 15.31 1.46
N LEU A 307 31.94 14.35 0.87
CA LEU A 307 31.14 14.58 -0.33
C LEU A 307 29.75 14.97 0.10
N THR A 308 29.24 16.11 -0.37
CA THR A 308 27.93 16.61 0.05
C THR A 308 27.13 17.22 -1.08
N THR A 309 25.82 17.00 -1.06
CA THR A 309 24.87 17.71 -1.92
C THR A 309 24.62 19.14 -1.48
N ASN A 310 24.83 19.45 -0.20
CA ASN A 310 24.70 20.78 0.34
C ASN A 310 25.71 21.02 1.48
N ALA A 311 26.69 21.88 1.24
CA ALA A 311 27.71 22.19 2.23
C ALA A 311 27.18 23.01 3.43
N SER A 312 26.07 23.73 3.26
CA SER A 312 25.48 24.53 4.35
C SER A 312 24.80 23.70 5.44
N THR A 313 24.43 22.45 5.15
CA THR A 313 23.71 21.56 6.07
C THR A 313 24.59 20.43 6.60
N LEU A 314 25.91 20.56 6.50
CA LEU A 314 26.85 19.55 6.98
C LEU A 314 26.76 19.37 8.51
N PRO A 315 26.66 18.12 9.00
CA PRO A 315 26.78 17.84 10.42
C PRO A 315 28.09 18.37 11.01
N SER A 316 28.03 18.97 12.20
CA SER A 316 29.17 19.62 12.84
C SER A 316 30.38 18.70 13.05
N PHE A 317 30.15 17.40 13.35
CA PHE A 317 31.24 16.43 13.52
C PHE A 317 31.99 16.10 12.22
N LEU A 318 31.42 16.42 11.05
CA LEU A 318 32.07 16.28 9.74
C LEU A 318 32.69 17.60 9.24
N ALA A 319 32.33 18.73 9.83
CA ALA A 319 32.78 20.07 9.45
C ALA A 319 34.17 20.42 10.01
N ALA A 320 35.13 19.50 9.89
CA ALA A 320 36.49 19.67 10.40
C ALA A 320 37.40 20.40 9.40
N SER A 321 38.31 21.24 9.90
CA SER A 321 39.23 22.05 9.08
C SER A 321 40.21 21.22 8.24
N ASP A 322 40.47 19.97 8.64
CA ASP A 322 41.36 19.01 7.99
C ASP A 322 40.68 18.20 6.87
N ALA A 323 39.38 18.37 6.63
CA ALA A 323 38.63 17.65 5.59
C ALA A 323 38.45 18.48 4.31
N GLN A 324 38.61 17.83 3.16
CA GLN A 324 38.30 18.40 1.84
C GLN A 324 36.80 18.27 1.59
N VAL A 325 36.08 19.39 1.48
CA VAL A 325 34.66 19.35 1.14
C VAL A 325 34.51 19.33 -0.38
N ILE A 326 33.82 18.31 -0.88
CA ILE A 326 33.52 18.12 -2.31
C ILE A 326 32.01 18.25 -2.46
N ARG A 327 31.56 19.34 -3.07
CA ARG A 327 30.14 19.56 -3.34
C ARG A 327 29.78 18.84 -4.64
N PHE A 328 28.66 18.11 -4.65
CA PHE A 328 28.12 17.52 -5.86
C PHE A 328 26.61 17.67 -5.95
N SER A 329 26.13 18.17 -7.09
CA SER A 329 24.70 18.22 -7.39
C SER A 329 24.50 17.90 -8.86
N THR A 330 24.48 18.90 -9.73
CA THR A 330 24.52 18.74 -11.19
C THR A 330 25.94 18.69 -11.76
N GLY A 331 26.96 18.82 -10.92
CA GLY A 331 28.38 18.73 -11.27
C GLY A 331 29.24 18.65 -10.01
N ILE A 332 30.56 18.60 -10.15
CA ILE A 332 31.50 18.43 -9.03
C ILE A 332 32.25 19.73 -8.75
N GLU A 333 32.39 20.07 -7.47
CA GLU A 333 33.19 21.20 -7.03
C GLU A 333 34.03 20.87 -5.79
N PHE A 334 35.30 21.27 -5.83
CA PHE A 334 36.20 21.19 -4.67
C PHE A 334 36.23 22.54 -3.98
N LEU A 335 35.72 22.61 -2.74
CA LEU A 335 35.67 23.86 -1.98
C LEU A 335 37.04 24.16 -1.36
N SER A 336 37.54 25.37 -1.57
CA SER A 336 38.70 25.90 -0.83
C SER A 336 38.30 26.27 0.60
N SER A 337 39.27 26.25 1.53
CA SER A 337 39.04 26.57 2.94
C SER A 337 38.43 27.97 3.18
N ASP A 338 38.62 28.90 2.24
CA ASP A 338 38.12 30.29 2.31
C ASP A 338 36.85 30.54 1.47
N ALA A 339 36.24 29.50 0.90
CA ALA A 339 35.06 29.66 0.03
C ALA A 339 33.79 29.98 0.84
N ASN A 340 33.04 30.99 0.40
CA ASN A 340 31.71 31.27 0.94
C ASN A 340 30.78 30.08 0.66
N ILE A 341 30.33 29.42 1.73
CA ILE A 341 29.42 28.27 1.65
C ILE A 341 28.06 28.76 1.15
N THR A 342 27.77 28.51 -0.12
CA THR A 342 26.48 28.82 -0.74
C THR A 342 25.56 27.61 -0.70
N GLN A 343 24.26 27.87 -0.51
CA GLN A 343 23.24 26.84 -0.57
C GLN A 343 23.05 26.38 -2.02
N ASP A 344 22.94 25.07 -2.25
CA ASP A 344 22.62 24.53 -3.57
C ASP A 344 21.12 24.66 -3.84
N GLU A 345 20.77 25.35 -4.93
CA GLU A 345 19.38 25.58 -5.36
C GLU A 345 18.90 24.55 -6.41
N SER A 346 19.75 23.60 -6.80
CA SER A 346 19.43 22.65 -7.86
C SER A 346 18.24 21.75 -7.48
N ALA A 347 17.33 21.52 -8.41
CA ALA A 347 16.15 20.68 -8.20
C ALA A 347 16.47 19.17 -8.25
N VAL A 348 17.60 18.77 -8.85
CA VAL A 348 18.01 17.38 -9.04
C VAL A 348 19.50 17.19 -8.69
N VAL A 349 19.83 16.00 -8.19
CA VAL A 349 21.21 15.55 -7.96
C VAL A 349 21.57 14.44 -8.96
N LEU A 350 22.70 14.59 -9.66
CA LEU A 350 23.26 13.61 -10.59
C LEU A 350 24.34 12.74 -9.91
N PRO A 351 24.48 11.45 -10.27
CA PRO A 351 25.46 10.54 -9.67
C PRO A 351 26.87 10.75 -10.25
N CYS A 352 27.40 11.97 -10.12
CA CYS A 352 28.64 12.38 -10.79
C CYS A 352 29.91 12.20 -9.97
N ILE A 353 29.83 11.78 -8.70
CA ILE A 353 30.97 11.81 -7.76
C ILE A 353 32.21 11.04 -8.22
N PHE A 354 32.08 10.02 -9.07
CA PHE A 354 33.21 9.21 -9.53
C PHE A 354 33.95 9.82 -10.72
N GLY A 355 33.46 10.92 -11.30
CA GLY A 355 34.05 11.49 -12.50
C GLY A 355 33.67 10.76 -13.80
N SER A 356 32.89 9.67 -13.71
CA SER A 356 32.47 8.89 -14.87
C SER A 356 31.59 9.72 -15.82
N GLN A 357 31.79 9.54 -17.14
CA GLN A 357 30.90 10.14 -18.13
C GLN A 357 29.50 9.54 -18.02
N LEU A 358 28.52 10.40 -17.75
CA LEU A 358 27.12 10.04 -17.73
C LEU A 358 26.54 10.17 -19.15
N GLN A 359 25.67 9.23 -19.54
CA GLN A 359 24.97 9.27 -20.82
C GLN A 359 23.50 8.92 -20.62
N GLY A 360 22.58 9.63 -21.27
CA GLY A 360 21.16 9.38 -21.04
C GLY A 360 20.23 10.51 -21.49
N PRO A 361 19.10 10.70 -20.78
CA PRO A 361 18.01 11.58 -21.21
C PRO A 361 18.39 13.06 -21.08
N MET A 362 17.45 13.94 -21.49
CA MET A 362 17.62 15.39 -21.45
C MET A 362 17.93 15.94 -20.06
N LEU A 363 17.65 15.20 -18.98
CA LEU A 363 18.04 15.53 -17.62
C LEU A 363 19.53 15.88 -17.51
N LEU A 364 20.41 15.21 -18.25
CA LEU A 364 21.85 15.52 -18.23
C LEU A 364 22.19 16.92 -18.74
N SER A 365 21.26 17.60 -19.43
CA SER A 365 21.44 18.99 -19.88
C SER A 365 21.46 19.98 -18.71
N THR A 366 21.01 19.58 -17.51
CA THR A 366 21.13 20.40 -16.31
C THR A 366 22.55 20.37 -15.72
N GLY A 367 23.45 19.57 -16.31
CA GLY A 367 24.83 19.41 -15.84
C GLY A 367 25.58 20.74 -15.73
N SER A 368 26.23 20.95 -14.59
CA SER A 368 27.01 22.15 -14.33
C SER A 368 28.50 21.88 -14.55
N THR A 369 29.20 22.83 -15.16
CA THR A 369 30.64 22.73 -15.40
C THR A 369 31.38 22.60 -14.06
N PRO A 370 32.31 21.63 -13.93
CA PRO A 370 33.07 21.43 -12.71
C PRO A 370 33.87 22.65 -12.31
N SER A 371 33.99 22.87 -10.99
CA SER A 371 34.70 24.02 -10.43
C SER A 371 35.81 23.55 -9.48
N ASN A 372 37.00 24.13 -9.61
CA ASN A 372 38.19 23.80 -8.80
C ASN A 372 38.60 22.32 -8.80
N VAL A 373 38.20 21.52 -9.81
CA VAL A 373 38.55 20.10 -9.89
C VAL A 373 40.00 19.94 -10.37
N PRO A 374 40.92 19.36 -9.57
CA PRO A 374 42.34 19.27 -9.93
C PRO A 374 42.67 18.04 -10.80
N PHE A 375 41.68 17.23 -11.16
CA PHE A 375 41.86 15.94 -11.84
C PHE A 375 41.46 16.02 -13.32
N LYS A 376 42.21 15.33 -14.19
CA LYS A 376 42.00 15.33 -15.64
C LYS A 376 41.05 14.23 -16.14
N ASP A 377 40.92 13.15 -15.36
CA ASP A 377 40.11 11.97 -15.73
C ASP A 377 39.60 11.21 -14.50
N GLU A 378 38.65 10.29 -14.74
CA GLU A 378 38.02 9.41 -13.75
C GLU A 378 39.05 8.59 -12.96
N LYS A 379 40.10 8.09 -13.62
CA LYS A 379 41.13 7.26 -12.98
C LYS A 379 41.89 8.04 -11.92
N ALA A 380 42.28 9.28 -12.23
CA ALA A 380 43.00 10.15 -11.30
C ALA A 380 42.14 10.52 -10.08
N LEU A 381 40.85 10.80 -10.27
CA LEU A 381 39.92 11.12 -9.18
C LEU A 381 39.68 9.89 -8.27
N CYS A 382 39.42 8.73 -8.86
CA CYS A 382 39.25 7.48 -8.10
C CYS A 382 40.53 7.08 -7.35
N ALA A 383 41.70 7.27 -7.94
CA ALA A 383 42.98 7.05 -7.26
C ALA A 383 43.18 7.98 -6.06
N TYR A 384 42.70 9.23 -6.13
CA TYR A 384 42.68 10.13 -4.98
C TYR A 384 41.76 9.63 -3.87
N TYR A 385 40.54 9.17 -4.20
CA TYR A 385 39.62 8.62 -3.20
C TYR A 385 40.16 7.39 -2.46
N GLU A 386 40.91 6.52 -3.14
CA GLU A 386 41.56 5.36 -2.53
C GLU A 386 42.70 5.73 -1.56
N GLN A 387 43.33 6.91 -1.73
CA GLN A 387 44.42 7.37 -0.86
C GLN A 387 43.96 8.07 0.42
N LEU A 388 42.67 8.44 0.51
CA LEU A 388 42.12 9.13 1.67
C LEU A 388 41.92 8.19 2.87
N GLU A 389 42.30 8.65 4.07
CA GLU A 389 42.12 7.91 5.32
C GLU A 389 40.62 7.68 5.58
N SER A 390 39.80 8.72 5.40
CA SER A 390 38.35 8.62 5.53
C SER A 390 37.58 9.51 4.56
N ILE A 391 36.41 9.02 4.18
CA ILE A 391 35.42 9.73 3.37
C ILE A 391 34.08 9.61 4.09
N ALA A 392 33.24 10.64 4.03
CA ALA A 392 31.80 10.56 4.37
C ALA A 392 30.97 11.17 3.23
N VAL A 393 29.79 10.61 2.98
CA VAL A 393 28.87 11.08 1.92
C VAL A 393 27.57 11.56 2.56
N VAL A 394 27.21 12.83 2.34
CA VAL A 394 26.00 13.46 2.85
C VAL A 394 25.07 13.81 1.68
N VAL A 395 23.93 13.14 1.62
CA VAL A 395 22.98 13.26 0.51
C VAL A 395 21.61 13.63 1.03
N ASP A 396 20.81 14.28 0.20
CA ASP A 396 19.40 14.52 0.49
C ASP A 396 18.50 13.74 -0.49
N GLU A 397 17.19 13.97 -0.38
CA GLU A 397 16.15 13.24 -1.12
C GLU A 397 15.96 13.69 -2.58
N ARG A 398 16.81 14.60 -3.11
CA ARG A 398 16.64 15.21 -4.45
C ARG A 398 17.14 14.34 -5.61
N MET A 399 17.80 13.20 -5.36
CA MET A 399 18.15 12.28 -6.46
C MET A 399 16.90 11.54 -6.96
N THR A 400 16.50 11.83 -8.20
CA THR A 400 15.35 11.18 -8.84
C THR A 400 15.70 9.77 -9.33
N ASP A 401 14.69 8.92 -9.58
CA ASP A 401 14.93 7.57 -10.14
C ASP A 401 15.64 7.64 -11.52
N ASN A 402 15.28 8.64 -12.33
CA ASN A 402 15.95 8.90 -13.61
C ASN A 402 17.43 9.23 -13.42
N ALA A 403 17.79 9.98 -12.37
CA ALA A 403 19.18 10.28 -12.05
C ALA A 403 19.91 9.04 -11.51
N ARG A 404 19.28 8.24 -10.64
CA ARG A 404 19.84 7.00 -10.10
C ARG A 404 20.32 6.06 -11.21
N ASN A 405 19.51 5.90 -12.25
CA ASN A 405 19.81 4.99 -13.35
C ASN A 405 20.96 5.44 -14.26
N LEU A 406 21.46 6.67 -14.10
CA LEU A 406 22.63 7.17 -14.82
C LEU A 406 23.94 6.74 -14.16
N ALA A 407 23.90 6.23 -12.92
CA ALA A 407 25.10 5.86 -12.17
C ALA A 407 25.90 4.76 -12.90
N SER A 408 27.22 4.90 -12.91
CA SER A 408 28.13 3.87 -13.41
C SER A 408 28.10 2.63 -12.51
N GLY A 409 28.85 1.58 -12.85
CA GLY A 409 29.01 0.40 -11.98
C GLY A 409 29.79 0.67 -10.68
N LEU A 410 30.44 1.84 -10.55
CA LEU A 410 31.25 2.18 -9.39
C LEU A 410 30.40 2.50 -8.16
N ARG A 411 30.85 2.02 -7.01
CA ARG A 411 30.26 2.23 -5.69
C ARG A 411 31.37 2.53 -4.68
N MET A 412 31.03 3.23 -3.61
CA MET A 412 31.97 3.63 -2.56
C MET A 412 31.56 3.05 -1.21
N ASN A 413 32.46 2.33 -0.54
CA ASN A 413 32.28 1.85 0.83
C ASN A 413 32.64 2.95 1.83
N THR A 414 31.64 3.56 2.44
CA THR A 414 31.79 4.70 3.35
C THR A 414 30.56 4.88 4.25
N LEU A 415 30.58 5.87 5.14
CA LEU A 415 29.42 6.36 5.87
C LEU A 415 28.55 7.22 4.94
N PHE A 416 27.32 6.79 4.71
CA PHE A 416 26.29 7.56 4.02
C PHE A 416 25.30 8.13 5.02
N ILE A 417 25.10 9.45 4.96
CA ILE A 417 24.13 10.19 5.76
C ILE A 417 23.04 10.71 4.82
N VAL A 418 21.82 10.21 4.98
CA VAL A 418 20.65 10.67 4.22
C VAL A 418 19.92 11.73 5.03
N GLN A 419 19.93 12.97 4.56
CA GLN A 419 19.23 14.09 5.19
C GLN A 419 17.77 14.11 4.75
N ILE A 420 16.86 13.85 5.69
CA ILE A 420 15.42 13.80 5.43
C ILE A 420 14.79 15.10 5.92
N LYS A 421 14.08 15.80 5.02
CA LYS A 421 13.44 17.08 5.37
C LYS A 421 12.05 16.83 5.94
N THR A 422 11.88 16.89 7.27
CA THR A 422 10.56 16.81 7.92
C THR A 422 10.07 18.18 8.39
N LYS A 423 8.76 18.44 8.25
CA LYS A 423 8.11 19.67 8.77
C LYS A 423 7.62 19.53 10.21
N GLU A 424 7.53 18.29 10.70
CA GLU A 424 6.98 17.93 12.01
C GLU A 424 8.08 17.30 12.89
N LYS A 425 8.00 17.52 14.21
CA LYS A 425 8.82 16.78 15.17
C LYS A 425 8.22 15.38 15.32
N HIS A 426 9.03 14.35 15.11
CA HIS A 426 8.65 12.96 15.31
C HIS A 426 9.23 12.47 16.63
N GLU A 427 8.37 11.99 17.52
CA GLU A 427 8.78 11.61 18.90
C GLU A 427 8.62 10.12 19.17
N THR A 428 7.81 9.40 18.38
CA THR A 428 7.60 7.95 18.55
C THR A 428 8.37 7.12 17.53
N GLU A 429 8.80 5.92 17.93
CA GLU A 429 9.50 4.96 17.07
C GLU A 429 8.69 4.58 15.81
N GLU A 430 7.36 4.53 15.92
CA GLU A 430 6.44 4.26 14.81
C GLU A 430 6.41 5.41 13.79
N GLN A 431 6.43 6.67 14.26
CA GLN A 431 6.49 7.84 13.40
C GLN A 431 7.84 7.90 12.66
N ILE A 432 8.94 7.65 13.37
CA ILE A 432 10.28 7.60 12.79
C ILE A 432 10.35 6.48 11.73
N SER A 433 9.89 5.27 12.07
CA SER A 433 9.84 4.15 11.14
C SER A 433 9.03 4.45 9.88
N ALA A 434 7.90 5.15 10.01
CA ALA A 434 7.07 5.54 8.87
C ALA A 434 7.79 6.55 7.97
N VAL A 435 8.43 7.58 8.56
CA VAL A 435 9.21 8.58 7.82
C VAL A 435 10.37 7.93 7.08
N LEU A 436 11.16 7.10 7.78
CA LEU A 436 12.27 6.37 7.19
C LEU A 436 11.80 5.43 6.07
N SER A 437 10.63 4.81 6.21
CA SER A 437 10.06 3.95 5.17
C SER A 437 9.57 4.70 3.94
N SER A 438 9.34 6.01 4.06
CA SER A 438 8.91 6.90 2.97
C SER A 438 10.05 7.72 2.34
N ALA A 439 11.23 7.70 2.95
CA ALA A 439 12.38 8.51 2.53
C ALA A 439 12.96 8.04 1.19
N ASN A 440 13.33 8.97 0.32
CA ASN A 440 13.96 8.65 -0.96
C ASN A 440 15.47 8.38 -0.76
N ILE A 441 15.89 7.13 -0.92
CA ILE A 441 17.29 6.69 -0.75
C ILE A 441 18.02 6.46 -2.09
N ASN A 442 17.55 7.05 -3.20
CA ASN A 442 18.13 6.84 -4.52
C ASN A 442 19.64 7.12 -4.60
N ALA A 443 20.12 8.16 -3.93
CA ALA A 443 21.55 8.46 -3.85
C ALA A 443 22.36 7.34 -3.18
N VAL A 444 21.81 6.70 -2.14
CA VAL A 444 22.45 5.55 -1.50
C VAL A 444 22.49 4.37 -2.48
N THR A 445 21.39 4.06 -3.15
CA THR A 445 21.35 2.94 -4.09
C THR A 445 22.26 3.13 -5.32
N ALA A 446 22.47 4.39 -5.74
CA ALA A 446 23.35 4.72 -6.85
C ALA A 446 24.84 4.71 -6.48
N LEU A 447 25.19 5.08 -5.23
CA LEU A 447 26.57 5.45 -4.89
C LEU A 447 27.19 4.55 -3.81
N ALA A 448 26.39 3.95 -2.92
CA ALA A 448 26.90 3.20 -1.78
C ALA A 448 27.36 1.79 -2.15
N GLY A 449 28.54 1.43 -1.68
CA GLY A 449 29.09 0.08 -1.79
C GLY A 449 28.51 -0.88 -0.76
N PRO A 450 28.70 -2.20 -0.96
CA PRO A 450 28.11 -3.25 -0.13
C PRO A 450 28.47 -3.14 1.35
N GLN A 451 29.65 -2.62 1.69
CA GLN A 451 30.13 -2.50 3.07
C GLN A 451 29.97 -1.08 3.64
N SER A 452 29.04 -0.30 3.09
CA SER A 452 28.72 1.03 3.60
C SER A 452 27.85 0.98 4.86
N LEU A 453 28.01 1.97 5.74
CA LEU A 453 27.08 2.24 6.82
C LEU A 453 26.09 3.31 6.35
N ILE A 454 24.79 3.05 6.44
CA ILE A 454 23.76 3.99 6.01
C ILE A 454 22.94 4.44 7.21
N VAL A 455 22.95 5.75 7.44
CA VAL A 455 22.24 6.41 8.52
C VAL A 455 21.34 7.51 7.97
N ALA A 456 20.20 7.71 8.61
CA ALA A 456 19.27 8.78 8.29
C ALA A 456 19.42 9.90 9.32
N ASN A 457 19.60 11.13 8.85
CA ASN A 457 19.63 12.33 9.69
C ASN A 457 18.26 13.02 9.62
N ILE A 458 17.60 13.13 10.78
CA ILE A 458 16.31 13.82 10.95
C ILE A 458 16.48 14.85 12.06
N GLY A 459 16.54 16.13 11.69
CA GLY A 459 16.93 17.19 12.62
C GLY A 459 18.33 16.94 13.18
N ASP A 460 18.48 16.92 14.50
CA ASP A 460 19.78 16.76 15.17
C ASP A 460 20.13 15.30 15.49
N LYS A 461 19.31 14.34 15.05
CA LYS A 461 19.46 12.91 15.40
C LYS A 461 19.84 12.05 14.20
N PHE A 462 20.58 10.97 14.48
CA PHE A 462 20.97 9.95 13.52
C PHE A 462 20.30 8.62 13.84
N TYR A 463 19.62 8.06 12.86
CA TYR A 463 18.92 6.79 12.96
C TYR A 463 19.54 5.74 12.05
N PHE A 464 19.68 4.52 12.55
CA PHE A 464 20.19 3.40 11.78
C PHE A 464 19.20 3.04 10.66
N TYR A 465 19.68 3.03 9.41
CA TYR A 465 18.86 2.64 8.26
C TYR A 465 19.22 1.22 7.79
N ARG A 466 20.48 0.97 7.42
CA ARG A 466 21.01 -0.36 7.07
C ARG A 466 22.54 -0.33 6.96
N GLY A 467 23.13 -1.51 6.76
CA GLY A 467 24.54 -1.64 6.38
C GLY A 467 25.43 -2.14 7.52
N LEU A 468 26.74 -1.92 7.36
CA LEU A 468 27.76 -2.48 8.22
C LEU A 468 28.58 -1.38 8.88
N ALA A 469 28.92 -1.61 10.14
CA ALA A 469 29.90 -0.83 10.87
C ALA A 469 30.99 -1.76 11.43
N ASN A 470 32.04 -1.16 11.98
CA ASN A 470 33.01 -1.89 12.77
C ASN A 470 32.32 -2.48 14.01
N HIS A 471 32.18 -3.81 14.05
CA HIS A 471 31.43 -4.51 15.11
C HIS A 471 31.95 -4.25 16.53
N ASN A 472 33.24 -3.88 16.67
CA ASN A 472 33.82 -3.52 17.97
C ASN A 472 33.34 -2.17 18.50
N ILE A 473 32.78 -1.32 17.63
CA ILE A 473 32.28 0.02 17.97
C ILE A 473 30.75 0.04 17.91
N LEU A 474 30.19 -0.46 16.80
CA LEU A 474 28.76 -0.50 16.56
C LEU A 474 28.39 -1.84 15.92
N ASP A 475 27.72 -2.68 16.69
CA ASP A 475 27.19 -3.95 16.22
C ASP A 475 25.85 -3.71 15.50
N THR A 476 25.89 -3.60 14.17
CA THR A 476 24.70 -3.34 13.36
C THR A 476 23.76 -4.54 13.26
N THR A 477 24.21 -5.76 13.59
CA THR A 477 23.37 -6.97 13.53
C THR A 477 22.31 -7.00 14.62
N LYS A 478 22.53 -6.25 15.71
CA LYS A 478 21.61 -6.11 16.85
C LYS A 478 20.73 -4.86 16.78
N LEU A 479 20.91 -4.03 15.76
CA LEU A 479 20.15 -2.78 15.61
C LEU A 479 18.88 -3.01 14.81
N ASN A 480 17.77 -2.54 15.37
CA ASN A 480 16.53 -2.44 14.63
C ASN A 480 16.59 -1.26 13.66
N PHE A 481 15.86 -1.37 12.55
CA PHE A 481 15.59 -0.25 11.65
C PHE A 481 15.00 0.93 12.41
N GLY A 482 15.58 2.12 12.25
CA GLY A 482 15.14 3.33 12.94
C GLY A 482 15.65 3.48 14.38
N ALA A 483 16.58 2.62 14.83
CA ALA A 483 17.23 2.80 16.12
C ALA A 483 18.04 4.11 16.16
N ASP A 484 17.91 4.88 17.25
CA ASP A 484 18.69 6.09 17.49
C ASP A 484 20.14 5.70 17.81
N ILE A 485 21.08 6.18 16.98
CA ILE A 485 22.52 5.93 17.10
C ILE A 485 23.32 7.23 17.14
N THR A 486 22.66 8.34 17.49
CA THR A 486 23.25 9.69 17.49
C THR A 486 24.56 9.74 18.26
N ASP A 487 24.55 9.28 19.52
CA ASP A 487 25.72 9.31 20.40
C ASP A 487 26.91 8.52 19.83
N PHE A 488 26.64 7.39 19.17
CA PHE A 488 27.69 6.57 18.56
C PHE A 488 28.32 7.25 17.35
N ILE A 489 27.50 7.87 16.50
CA ILE A 489 27.97 8.57 15.29
C ILE A 489 28.76 9.83 15.68
N THR A 490 28.31 10.60 16.67
CA THR A 490 28.97 11.86 17.04
C THR A 490 30.23 11.67 17.90
N SER A 491 30.35 10.54 18.60
CA SER A 491 31.48 10.28 19.52
C SER A 491 32.66 9.54 18.87
N ASN A 492 32.53 9.10 17.62
CA ASN A 492 33.53 8.30 16.90
C ASN A 492 33.97 8.97 15.59
N SER A 493 35.17 8.66 15.11
CA SER A 493 35.61 9.11 13.79
C SER A 493 34.99 8.25 12.69
N VAL A 494 34.82 8.83 11.49
CA VAL A 494 34.28 8.08 10.34
C VAL A 494 35.14 6.86 10.00
N GLU A 495 36.46 6.98 10.16
CA GLU A 495 37.40 5.87 9.95
C GLU A 495 37.15 4.71 10.93
N SER A 496 36.90 5.01 12.21
CA SER A 496 36.72 3.96 13.21
C SER A 496 35.38 3.24 13.05
N LEU A 497 34.35 3.95 12.58
CA LEU A 497 33.00 3.42 12.33
C LEU A 497 32.95 2.38 11.21
N LEU A 498 33.88 2.41 10.25
CA LEU A 498 33.93 1.46 9.13
C LEU A 498 34.82 0.26 9.45
N ALA A 499 34.47 -0.90 8.90
CA ALA A 499 35.28 -2.10 9.10
C ALA A 499 36.66 -1.95 8.41
N PRO A 500 37.76 -2.33 9.11
CA PRO A 500 39.11 -2.13 8.60
C PRO A 500 39.43 -3.11 7.45
N LYS A 501 40.30 -2.68 6.51
CA LYS A 501 40.83 -3.49 5.38
C LYS A 501 39.85 -3.83 4.25
N ILE A 502 38.78 -3.05 4.09
CA ILE A 502 37.83 -3.20 2.98
C ILE A 502 38.20 -2.19 1.86
N PRO A 503 38.14 -2.58 0.57
CA PRO A 503 38.39 -1.66 -0.54
C PRO A 503 37.41 -0.47 -0.51
N ARG A 504 37.91 0.74 -0.80
CA ARG A 504 37.08 1.95 -0.78
C ARG A 504 36.12 1.98 -1.96
N LEU A 505 36.62 1.69 -3.17
CA LEU A 505 35.82 1.64 -4.38
C LEU A 505 35.58 0.20 -4.81
N VAL A 506 34.36 -0.05 -5.28
CA VAL A 506 33.91 -1.37 -5.74
C VAL A 506 33.20 -1.17 -7.07
N ASN A 507 33.51 -2.00 -8.08
CA ASN A 507 32.78 -2.00 -9.34
C ASN A 507 31.83 -3.20 -9.37
N LEU A 508 30.52 -2.95 -9.52
CA LEU A 508 29.50 -4.01 -9.53
C LEU A 508 29.68 -5.00 -10.70
N SER A 509 30.38 -4.62 -11.76
CA SER A 509 30.69 -5.53 -12.87
C SER A 509 31.79 -6.55 -12.56
N ASP A 510 32.54 -6.36 -11.47
CA ASP A 510 33.64 -7.24 -11.10
C ASP A 510 33.18 -8.36 -10.15
N ALA A 511 34.02 -9.39 -10.01
CA ALA A 511 33.79 -10.48 -9.06
C ALA A 511 34.01 -10.00 -7.61
N ASN A 512 32.93 -9.47 -7.02
CA ASN A 512 32.96 -8.84 -5.70
C ASN A 512 32.89 -9.84 -4.54
N THR A 513 33.36 -9.38 -3.38
CA THR A 513 33.35 -10.13 -2.12
C THR A 513 32.50 -9.45 -1.06
N ILE A 514 32.07 -10.24 -0.09
CA ILE A 514 31.43 -9.79 1.14
C ILE A 514 32.38 -9.99 2.32
N TYR A 515 32.22 -9.17 3.36
CA TYR A 515 32.96 -9.23 4.60
C TYR A 515 32.07 -9.81 5.71
N LEU A 516 32.58 -10.82 6.41
CA LEU A 516 31.96 -11.45 7.55
C LEU A 516 32.65 -10.91 8.82
N PRO A 517 32.02 -9.97 9.57
CA PRO A 517 32.69 -9.19 10.59
C PRO A 517 33.13 -9.98 11.84
N TYR A 518 32.43 -11.04 12.23
CA TYR A 518 32.72 -11.83 13.44
C TYR A 518 33.80 -12.88 13.17
N SER A 519 33.74 -13.55 12.02
CA SER A 519 34.80 -14.44 11.56
C SER A 519 36.00 -13.72 10.95
N ALA A 520 35.87 -12.41 10.69
CA ALA A 520 36.84 -11.57 9.99
C ALA A 520 37.27 -12.13 8.62
N GLN A 521 36.34 -12.76 7.90
CA GLN A 521 36.58 -13.39 6.60
C GLN A 521 36.06 -12.53 5.45
N VAL A 522 36.73 -12.64 4.30
CA VAL A 522 36.28 -12.05 3.03
C VAL A 522 35.95 -13.21 2.09
N VAL A 523 34.70 -13.26 1.64
CA VAL A 523 34.13 -14.43 0.95
C VAL A 523 33.43 -13.99 -0.34
N ARG A 524 33.48 -14.82 -1.39
CA ARG A 524 32.66 -14.57 -2.58
C ARG A 524 31.24 -15.10 -2.34
N PRO A 525 30.19 -14.40 -2.79
CA PRO A 525 28.80 -14.85 -2.62
C PRO A 525 28.55 -16.31 -2.99
N GLN A 526 29.16 -16.79 -4.08
CA GLN A 526 29.00 -18.15 -4.60
C GLN A 526 29.65 -19.23 -3.70
N ASP A 527 30.69 -18.87 -2.94
CA ASP A 527 31.44 -19.82 -2.10
C ASP A 527 30.77 -20.06 -0.74
N LEU A 528 29.76 -19.24 -0.37
CA LEU A 528 29.03 -19.36 0.89
C LEU A 528 28.41 -20.75 1.10
N ALA A 529 27.90 -21.37 0.03
CA ALA A 529 27.33 -22.71 0.10
C ALA A 529 28.37 -23.76 0.52
N GLY A 530 29.59 -23.68 -0.06
CA GLY A 530 30.69 -24.57 0.31
C GLY A 530 31.18 -24.35 1.75
N ILE A 531 31.16 -23.10 2.23
CA ILE A 531 31.46 -22.79 3.64
C ILE A 531 30.42 -23.44 4.55
N PHE A 532 29.13 -23.26 4.26
CA PHE A 532 28.09 -23.90 5.04
C PHE A 532 28.23 -25.41 4.99
N GLU A 533 28.49 -26.03 3.84
CA GLU A 533 28.71 -27.46 3.70
C GLU A 533 29.89 -27.98 4.55
N GLY A 534 30.95 -27.20 4.71
CA GLY A 534 32.12 -27.57 5.52
C GLY A 534 31.91 -27.50 7.03
N LEU A 535 30.97 -26.67 7.51
CA LEU A 535 30.79 -26.40 8.94
C LEU A 535 29.86 -27.40 9.64
N SER A 536 30.09 -27.63 10.93
CA SER A 536 29.15 -28.35 11.80
C SER A 536 27.93 -27.48 12.15
N ILE A 537 26.83 -28.10 12.57
CA ILE A 537 25.61 -27.37 12.97
C ILE A 537 25.89 -26.40 14.12
N ALA A 538 26.76 -26.76 15.07
CA ALA A 538 27.13 -25.88 16.18
C ALA A 538 27.94 -24.66 15.71
N GLU A 539 28.82 -24.83 14.73
CA GLU A 539 29.61 -23.73 14.15
C GLU A 539 28.73 -22.80 13.30
N ILE A 540 27.71 -23.33 12.62
CA ILE A 540 26.74 -22.49 11.88
C ILE A 540 25.99 -21.55 12.83
N ASN A 541 25.64 -22.00 14.05
CA ASN A 541 25.04 -21.14 15.07
C ASN A 541 25.91 -19.92 15.40
N THR A 542 27.23 -20.16 15.49
CA THR A 542 28.20 -19.10 15.81
C THR A 542 28.39 -18.11 14.66
N MET A 543 27.88 -18.41 13.46
CA MET A 543 27.89 -17.54 12.29
C MET A 543 26.58 -16.76 12.08
N HIS A 544 25.60 -16.84 12.99
CA HIS A 544 24.32 -16.14 12.82
C HIS A 544 24.49 -14.63 12.53
N ASP A 545 25.36 -13.97 13.30
CA ASP A 545 25.61 -12.54 13.16
C ASP A 545 26.35 -12.22 11.85
N ASP A 546 27.28 -13.10 11.44
CA ASP A 546 27.98 -13.01 10.14
C ASP A 546 27.02 -13.14 8.95
N ILE A 547 26.02 -14.03 9.05
CA ILE A 547 25.02 -14.22 8.00
C ILE A 547 24.08 -13.01 7.93
N THR A 548 23.68 -12.47 9.08
CA THR A 548 22.87 -11.24 9.16
C THR A 548 23.63 -10.05 8.58
N ALA A 549 24.95 -9.96 8.81
CA ALA A 549 25.84 -8.98 8.20
C ALA A 549 26.05 -9.18 6.68
N ALA A 550 25.94 -10.41 6.18
CA ALA A 550 26.08 -10.73 4.75
C ALA A 550 24.88 -10.23 3.92
N VAL A 551 23.66 -10.31 4.47
CA VAL A 551 22.41 -9.93 3.79
C VAL A 551 22.45 -8.56 3.09
N PRO A 552 22.75 -7.42 3.77
CA PRO A 552 22.77 -6.12 3.11
C PRO A 552 23.85 -5.98 2.03
N GLN A 553 24.96 -6.72 2.16
CA GLN A 553 26.03 -6.74 1.16
C GLN A 553 25.58 -7.48 -0.10
N LEU A 554 24.97 -8.66 0.07
CA LEU A 554 24.43 -9.47 -1.03
C LEU A 554 23.34 -8.71 -1.81
N GLN A 555 22.49 -7.97 -1.10
CA GLN A 555 21.46 -7.10 -1.70
C GLN A 555 22.05 -5.98 -2.57
N THR A 556 23.27 -5.52 -2.27
CA THR A 556 23.94 -4.47 -3.06
C THR A 556 24.69 -5.05 -4.25
N LEU A 557 25.21 -6.27 -4.13
CA LEU A 557 26.07 -6.91 -5.14
C LEU A 557 25.32 -7.69 -6.21
N LEU A 558 24.26 -8.41 -5.83
CA LEU A 558 23.59 -9.36 -6.72
C LEU A 558 22.39 -8.73 -7.41
N SER A 559 21.92 -9.35 -8.48
CA SER A 559 20.58 -9.10 -9.02
C SER A 559 19.52 -9.84 -8.20
N GLN A 560 18.23 -9.51 -8.36
CA GLN A 560 17.14 -10.21 -7.66
C GLN A 560 17.09 -11.70 -8.00
N LYS A 561 17.32 -12.04 -9.28
CA LYS A 561 17.36 -13.42 -9.76
C LYS A 561 18.51 -14.19 -9.11
N ASP A 562 19.70 -13.61 -9.09
CA ASP A 562 20.89 -14.26 -8.52
C ASP A 562 20.77 -14.41 -7.00
N LEU A 563 20.16 -13.42 -6.35
CA LEU A 563 19.92 -13.43 -4.91
C LEU A 563 18.88 -14.50 -4.52
N GLN A 564 17.83 -14.69 -5.30
CA GLN A 564 16.87 -15.79 -5.13
C GLN A 564 17.54 -17.15 -5.31
N GLN A 565 18.32 -17.31 -6.37
CA GLN A 565 19.03 -18.55 -6.65
C GLN A 565 20.02 -18.89 -5.52
N LEU A 566 20.81 -17.91 -5.07
CA LEU A 566 21.76 -18.09 -3.96
C LEU A 566 21.02 -18.41 -2.65
N SER A 567 19.97 -17.67 -2.30
CA SER A 567 19.17 -17.92 -1.09
C SER A 567 18.66 -19.37 -1.07
N LYS A 568 18.07 -19.83 -2.18
CA LYS A 568 17.61 -21.21 -2.33
C LYS A 568 18.74 -22.21 -2.13
N THR A 569 19.87 -22.04 -2.82
CA THR A 569 21.02 -22.93 -2.67
C THR A 569 21.52 -23.01 -1.22
N LEU A 570 21.61 -21.88 -0.51
CA LEU A 570 22.06 -21.86 0.88
C LEU A 570 21.06 -22.57 1.81
N VAL A 571 19.75 -22.36 1.62
CA VAL A 571 18.70 -23.04 2.40
C VAL A 571 18.70 -24.55 2.12
N ASP A 572 18.86 -24.97 0.87
CA ASP A 572 18.97 -26.37 0.47
C ASP A 572 20.19 -27.04 1.13
N THR A 573 21.35 -26.37 1.14
CA THR A 573 22.57 -26.87 1.80
C THR A 573 22.37 -27.05 3.31
N LEU A 574 21.74 -26.08 3.99
CA LEU A 574 21.44 -26.18 5.43
C LEU A 574 20.45 -27.32 5.71
N SER A 575 19.42 -27.47 4.88
CA SER A 575 18.42 -28.53 5.01
C SER A 575 19.02 -29.93 4.83
N ALA A 576 19.92 -30.11 3.84
CA ALA A 576 20.61 -31.37 3.63
C ALA A 576 21.48 -31.80 4.84
N LYS A 577 22.04 -30.84 5.59
CA LYS A 577 22.77 -31.13 6.83
C LYS A 577 21.88 -31.61 7.96
N ILE A 578 20.69 -31.04 8.08
CA ILE A 578 19.66 -31.49 9.03
C ILE A 578 19.36 -32.96 8.76
N ASP A 579 19.08 -33.28 7.49
CA ASP A 579 18.77 -34.65 7.09
C ASP A 579 19.93 -35.61 7.34
N LYS A 580 21.17 -35.21 7.06
CA LYS A 580 22.35 -36.05 7.33
C LYS A 580 22.54 -36.37 8.82
N LYS A 581 22.23 -35.45 9.73
CA LYS A 581 22.29 -35.67 11.19
C LYS A 581 21.13 -36.52 11.69
N MET A 582 19.94 -36.34 11.13
CA MET A 582 18.72 -37.02 11.56
C MET A 582 18.59 -38.43 10.97
N ALA A 583 19.08 -38.68 9.74
CA ALA A 583 18.93 -39.94 9.03
C ALA A 583 19.39 -41.20 9.80
N PRO A 584 20.50 -41.22 10.57
CA PRO A 584 20.90 -42.38 11.35
C PRO A 584 19.93 -42.69 12.51
N LEU A 585 19.48 -41.66 13.24
CA LEU A 585 18.51 -41.79 14.33
C LEU A 585 17.16 -42.27 13.80
N ARG A 586 16.74 -41.72 12.65
CA ARG A 586 15.56 -42.13 11.88
C ARG A 586 15.65 -43.60 11.48
N SER A 587 16.76 -44.01 10.90
CA SER A 587 16.98 -45.38 10.42
C SER A 587 17.01 -46.39 11.58
N GLU A 588 17.62 -46.04 12.71
CA GLU A 588 17.66 -46.87 13.91
C GLU A 588 16.27 -47.03 14.54
N TYR A 589 15.49 -45.95 14.60
CA TYR A 589 14.11 -45.98 15.07
C TYR A 589 13.19 -46.78 14.15
N ILE A 590 13.25 -46.56 12.84
CA ILE A 590 12.47 -47.32 11.85
C ILE A 590 12.83 -48.81 11.94
N ALA A 591 14.12 -49.17 11.96
CA ALA A 591 14.55 -50.56 12.10
C ALA A 591 14.08 -51.20 13.43
N PHE A 592 14.09 -50.44 14.53
CA PHE A 592 13.58 -50.90 15.82
C PHE A 592 12.07 -51.16 15.79
N ILE A 593 11.29 -50.26 15.18
CA ILE A 593 9.84 -50.41 15.02
C ILE A 593 9.50 -51.56 14.08
N THR A 594 10.17 -51.67 12.93
CA THR A 594 9.90 -52.73 11.95
C THR A 594 10.23 -54.13 12.47
N ALA A 595 11.25 -54.28 13.33
CA ALA A 595 11.70 -55.59 13.79
C ALA A 595 11.12 -56.05 15.14
N ASN A 596 10.78 -55.12 16.06
CA ASN A 596 10.56 -55.46 17.47
C ASN A 596 9.23 -54.97 18.07
N LEU A 597 8.33 -54.38 17.30
CA LEU A 597 7.08 -53.83 17.84
C LEU A 597 6.14 -54.95 18.31
N ARG A 598 6.02 -55.12 19.62
CA ARG A 598 4.96 -55.92 20.26
C ARG A 598 4.23 -55.02 21.26
N THR A 599 2.93 -54.85 21.05
CA THR A 599 2.08 -53.90 21.80
C THR A 599 1.74 -54.36 23.22
N ASP A 600 2.11 -55.58 23.59
CA ASP A 600 1.89 -56.21 24.89
C ASP A 600 3.09 -56.09 25.86
N ASP A 601 4.24 -55.55 25.42
CA ASP A 601 5.45 -55.44 26.24
C ASP A 601 5.78 -53.98 26.62
N GLN A 602 5.56 -53.65 27.90
CA GLN A 602 5.81 -52.33 28.48
C GLN A 602 7.29 -51.88 28.39
N ALA A 603 8.24 -52.81 28.37
CA ALA A 603 9.66 -52.48 28.25
C ALA A 603 10.02 -52.02 26.83
N ILE A 604 9.39 -52.62 25.82
CA ILE A 604 9.54 -52.25 24.41
C ILE A 604 8.90 -50.88 24.15
N LEU A 605 7.73 -50.61 24.75
CA LEU A 605 7.08 -49.29 24.72
C LEU A 605 7.93 -48.19 25.36
N ASN A 606 8.53 -48.45 26.53
CA ASN A 606 9.42 -47.49 27.19
C ASN A 606 10.68 -47.20 26.34
N LYS A 607 11.25 -48.23 25.69
CA LYS A 607 12.40 -48.07 24.81
C LYS A 607 12.04 -47.29 23.53
N LYS A 608 10.87 -47.54 22.94
CA LYS A 608 10.29 -46.75 21.84
C LYS A 608 10.19 -45.27 22.22
N ASN A 609 9.58 -44.99 23.37
CA ASN A 609 9.39 -43.61 23.85
C ASN A 609 10.71 -42.90 24.14
N LYS A 610 11.73 -43.63 24.62
CA LYS A 610 13.07 -43.09 24.83
C LYS A 610 13.75 -42.74 23.49
N MET A 611 13.78 -43.65 22.53
CA MET A 611 14.39 -43.39 21.20
C MET A 611 13.72 -42.21 20.51
N LEU A 612 12.41 -42.08 20.68
CA LEU A 612 11.65 -40.96 20.14
C LEU A 612 11.92 -39.66 20.92
N GLY A 613 12.08 -39.72 22.24
CA GLY A 613 12.55 -38.59 23.05
C GLY A 613 13.94 -38.10 22.64
N ASP A 614 14.85 -39.01 22.28
CA ASP A 614 16.19 -38.69 21.78
C ASP A 614 16.13 -38.02 20.39
N ILE A 615 15.26 -38.50 19.50
CA ILE A 615 14.97 -37.87 18.20
C ILE A 615 14.39 -36.46 18.39
N ARG A 616 13.40 -36.28 19.28
CA ARG A 616 12.80 -34.97 19.58
C ARG A 616 13.84 -33.99 20.10
N LYS A 617 14.71 -34.45 21.00
CA LYS A 617 15.80 -33.65 21.56
C LYS A 617 16.76 -33.21 20.45
N ALA A 618 17.17 -34.13 19.58
CA ALA A 618 18.05 -33.84 18.45
C ALA A 618 17.41 -32.86 17.45
N ASN A 619 16.13 -33.03 17.12
CA ASN A 619 15.42 -32.14 16.20
C ASN A 619 15.26 -30.72 16.79
N LYS A 620 14.89 -30.61 18.07
CA LYS A 620 14.77 -29.32 18.76
C LYS A 620 16.12 -28.61 18.87
N GLU A 621 17.20 -29.34 19.13
CA GLU A 621 18.56 -28.78 19.14
C GLU A 621 18.97 -28.25 17.77
N VAL A 622 18.63 -28.95 16.68
CA VAL A 622 18.96 -28.54 15.31
C VAL A 622 18.10 -27.35 14.85
N GLN A 623 16.80 -27.38 15.14
CA GLN A 623 15.86 -26.32 14.77
C GLN A 623 16.18 -25.00 15.49
N THR A 624 16.46 -25.04 16.81
CA THR A 624 16.84 -23.86 17.60
C THR A 624 18.08 -23.16 17.02
N VAL A 625 18.98 -23.92 16.41
CA VAL A 625 20.24 -23.42 15.85
C VAL A 625 20.07 -22.87 14.42
N LEU A 626 19.29 -23.53 13.57
CA LEU A 626 19.26 -23.21 12.13
C LEU A 626 18.08 -22.31 11.72
N GLU A 627 16.98 -22.27 12.48
CA GLU A 627 15.79 -21.50 12.14
C GLU A 627 16.05 -19.97 12.02
N PRO A 628 16.83 -19.32 12.90
CA PRO A 628 17.17 -17.91 12.74
C PRO A 628 17.98 -17.62 11.46
N VAL A 629 18.87 -18.54 11.09
CA VAL A 629 19.74 -18.42 9.90
C VAL A 629 18.94 -18.57 8.62
N ILE A 630 18.08 -19.60 8.53
CA ILE A 630 17.19 -19.84 7.39
C ILE A 630 16.24 -18.65 7.22
N THR A 631 15.69 -18.14 8.31
CA THR A 631 14.79 -16.97 8.28
C THR A 631 15.49 -15.72 7.73
N SER A 632 16.73 -15.46 8.15
CA SER A 632 17.52 -14.31 7.67
C SER A 632 17.81 -14.40 6.17
N LEU A 633 18.22 -15.58 5.68
CA LEU A 633 18.50 -15.84 4.27
C LEU A 633 17.25 -15.79 3.39
N ALA A 634 16.12 -16.27 3.91
CA ALA A 634 14.85 -16.27 3.18
C ALA A 634 14.23 -14.86 3.09
N ASN A 635 14.47 -14.00 4.09
CA ASN A 635 14.02 -12.61 4.09
C ASN A 635 14.93 -11.66 3.27
N MET A 636 16.04 -12.16 2.74
CA MET A 636 17.04 -11.38 1.99
C MET A 636 16.48 -10.73 0.71
N ILE A 637 15.43 -11.29 0.10
CA ILE A 637 14.84 -10.79 -1.17
C ILE A 637 14.09 -9.46 -1.01
N SER A 638 13.68 -9.11 0.22
CA SER A 638 12.66 -8.07 0.42
C SER A 638 13.13 -6.61 0.22
N VAL A 639 14.42 -6.32 -0.02
CA VAL A 639 14.99 -4.95 0.14
C VAL A 639 15.66 -4.39 -1.13
N GLN A 640 15.67 -5.14 -2.24
CA GLN A 640 16.66 -4.92 -3.30
C GLN A 640 16.36 -3.77 -4.29
N THR A 641 15.11 -3.33 -4.47
CA THR A 641 14.74 -2.54 -5.67
C THR A 641 13.80 -1.34 -5.47
N THR A 642 13.37 -1.01 -4.25
CA THR A 642 12.42 0.10 -4.05
C THR A 642 13.10 1.33 -3.44
N SER A 643 12.91 2.49 -4.10
CA SER A 643 13.38 3.81 -3.65
C SER A 643 12.74 4.26 -2.33
N LYS A 644 11.59 3.64 -1.96
CA LYS A 644 10.85 3.77 -0.71
C LYS A 644 10.40 2.39 -0.20
N ARG A 645 10.42 2.16 1.12
CA ARG A 645 10.15 0.85 1.77
C ARG A 645 8.66 0.53 1.97
N THR A 646 7.75 1.38 1.49
CA THR A 646 6.32 1.30 1.86
C THR A 646 5.54 0.27 1.04
N HIS A 647 4.69 -0.48 1.76
CA HIS A 647 3.67 -1.46 1.34
C HIS A 647 4.05 -2.70 0.51
N ASP A 648 5.11 -2.69 -0.30
CA ASP A 648 5.52 -3.87 -1.06
C ASP A 648 6.10 -4.97 -0.16
N MET A 649 6.71 -4.58 0.96
CA MET A 649 7.29 -5.53 1.92
C MET A 649 6.24 -6.46 2.54
N LYS A 650 5.03 -6.01 2.88
CA LYS A 650 4.01 -6.92 3.47
C LYS A 650 3.50 -7.94 2.45
N ARG A 651 3.44 -7.56 1.16
CA ARG A 651 3.03 -8.45 0.07
C ARG A 651 4.17 -9.39 -0.33
N LEU A 652 5.40 -8.89 -0.44
CA LEU A 652 6.61 -9.66 -0.74
C LEU A 652 6.99 -10.57 0.43
N MET A 653 6.93 -10.13 1.69
CA MET A 653 7.09 -11.00 2.87
C MET A 653 6.00 -12.06 2.92
N ARG A 654 4.76 -11.73 2.55
CA ARG A 654 3.69 -12.74 2.47
C ARG A 654 3.94 -13.72 1.33
N GLN A 655 4.36 -13.27 0.15
CA GLN A 655 4.71 -14.15 -0.97
C GLN A 655 5.92 -15.03 -0.65
N ALA A 656 6.96 -14.46 -0.04
CA ALA A 656 8.14 -15.18 0.43
C ALA A 656 7.77 -16.18 1.53
N GLN A 657 6.98 -15.79 2.52
CA GLN A 657 6.52 -16.70 3.58
C GLN A 657 5.64 -17.83 3.02
N ILE A 658 4.77 -17.54 2.04
CA ILE A 658 4.01 -18.57 1.34
C ILE A 658 4.94 -19.53 0.59
N GLN A 659 5.92 -19.00 -0.16
CA GLN A 659 6.87 -19.80 -0.93
C GLN A 659 7.75 -20.66 -0.01
N ASN A 660 8.28 -20.09 1.08
CA ASN A 660 9.05 -20.78 2.10
C ASN A 660 8.25 -21.90 2.75
N ASN A 661 6.98 -21.63 3.10
CA ASN A 661 6.10 -22.66 3.67
C ASN A 661 5.83 -23.79 2.66
N VAL A 662 5.68 -23.49 1.37
CA VAL A 662 5.52 -24.50 0.31
C VAL A 662 6.79 -25.34 0.15
N GLU A 663 7.96 -24.72 0.13
CA GLU A 663 9.24 -25.42 0.00
C GLU A 663 9.54 -26.30 1.21
N ALA A 664 9.37 -25.78 2.43
CA ALA A 664 9.52 -26.54 3.67
C ALA A 664 8.55 -27.73 3.78
N THR A 665 7.34 -27.60 3.20
CA THR A 665 6.36 -28.70 3.18
C THR A 665 6.75 -29.78 2.16
N LYS A 666 7.32 -29.41 1.01
CA LYS A 666 7.78 -30.37 0.01
C LYS A 666 8.92 -31.27 0.52
N SER A 667 9.74 -30.77 1.44
CA SER A 667 10.82 -31.52 2.09
C SER A 667 10.38 -32.29 3.35
N MET A 668 9.09 -32.28 3.69
CA MET A 668 8.60 -32.87 4.94
C MET A 668 8.63 -34.40 4.91
N THR A 669 8.92 -35.02 6.05
CA THR A 669 8.88 -36.48 6.26
C THR A 669 7.72 -36.87 7.20
N PHE A 670 7.33 -38.16 7.24
CA PHE A 670 6.29 -38.66 8.16
C PHE A 670 6.61 -38.39 9.64
N GLU A 671 7.88 -38.39 10.00
CA GLU A 671 8.35 -38.01 11.34
C GLU A 671 8.11 -36.52 11.61
N SER A 672 8.42 -35.66 10.65
CA SER A 672 8.20 -34.21 10.77
C SER A 672 6.70 -33.90 10.90
N LEU A 673 5.86 -34.63 10.15
CA LEU A 673 4.40 -34.59 10.28
C LEU A 673 3.95 -35.04 11.68
N THR A 674 4.44 -36.18 12.16
CA THR A 674 4.11 -36.70 13.50
C THR A 674 4.50 -35.71 14.61
N GLY A 675 5.68 -35.10 14.50
CA GLY A 675 6.14 -34.07 15.43
C GLY A 675 5.28 -32.80 15.41
N LEU A 676 4.75 -32.40 14.25
CA LEU A 676 3.80 -31.29 14.13
C LEU A 676 2.46 -31.61 14.78
N LEU A 677 1.91 -32.80 14.51
CA LEU A 677 0.64 -33.25 15.08
C LEU A 677 0.73 -33.35 16.61
N GLU A 678 1.79 -33.93 17.13
CA GLU A 678 1.98 -34.05 18.58
C GLU A 678 2.12 -32.68 19.26
N LYS A 679 2.81 -31.73 18.65
CA LYS A 679 3.07 -30.43 19.29
C LYS A 679 1.87 -29.48 19.27
N HIS A 680 1.06 -29.55 18.21
CA HIS A 680 0.03 -28.53 17.93
C HIS A 680 -1.40 -29.09 17.86
N ALA A 681 -1.56 -30.41 17.84
CA ALA A 681 -2.84 -31.13 17.82
C ALA A 681 -2.73 -32.37 18.74
N GLU A 682 -2.21 -32.20 19.95
CA GLU A 682 -2.00 -33.29 20.91
C GLU A 682 -3.34 -33.91 21.32
N GLU A 683 -4.35 -33.08 21.63
CA GLU A 683 -5.54 -33.56 22.32
C GLU A 683 -6.54 -34.25 21.40
N MET A 684 -6.92 -33.59 20.29
CA MET A 684 -7.89 -34.12 19.33
C MET A 684 -7.23 -34.72 18.08
N GLY A 685 -5.95 -34.43 17.83
CA GLY A 685 -5.18 -34.95 16.71
C GLY A 685 -5.83 -34.70 15.36
N VAL A 686 -6.36 -35.76 14.77
CA VAL A 686 -7.02 -35.72 13.46
C VAL A 686 -8.41 -36.34 13.53
N MET A 687 -9.39 -35.66 12.94
CA MET A 687 -10.69 -36.25 12.64
C MET A 687 -10.58 -37.09 11.37
N LEU A 688 -11.13 -38.29 11.40
CA LEU A 688 -11.14 -39.19 10.26
C LEU A 688 -12.47 -39.11 9.49
N LEU A 689 -12.38 -39.01 8.17
CA LEU A 689 -13.52 -38.97 7.27
C LEU A 689 -13.37 -40.05 6.19
N ASN A 690 -14.29 -41.01 6.15
CA ASN A 690 -14.31 -42.01 5.10
C ASN A 690 -14.67 -41.37 3.75
N ILE A 691 -13.90 -41.69 2.71
CA ILE A 691 -14.15 -41.27 1.34
C ILE A 691 -14.73 -42.44 0.54
N GLU A 692 -15.95 -42.27 0.04
CA GLU A 692 -16.64 -43.23 -0.80
C GLU A 692 -16.10 -43.17 -2.23
N THR A 693 -15.46 -44.25 -2.68
CA THR A 693 -14.64 -44.28 -3.90
C THR A 693 -15.40 -43.87 -5.18
N VAL A 694 -16.62 -44.35 -5.37
CA VAL A 694 -17.41 -44.08 -6.60
C VAL A 694 -17.89 -42.63 -6.64
N PRO A 695 -18.63 -42.11 -5.62
CA PRO A 695 -19.03 -40.70 -5.60
C PRO A 695 -17.83 -39.75 -5.66
N TYR A 696 -16.70 -40.10 -5.04
CA TYR A 696 -15.49 -39.27 -5.10
C TYR A 696 -14.96 -39.13 -6.54
N LYS A 697 -14.91 -40.22 -7.32
CA LYS A 697 -14.49 -40.18 -8.72
C LYS A 697 -15.44 -39.36 -9.60
N GLU A 698 -16.75 -39.49 -9.37
CA GLU A 698 -17.77 -38.70 -10.09
C GLU A 698 -17.64 -37.20 -9.77
N MET A 699 -17.37 -36.85 -8.51
CA MET A 699 -17.11 -35.47 -8.11
C MET A 699 -15.85 -34.92 -8.77
N LEU A 700 -14.75 -35.70 -8.84
CA LEU A 700 -13.52 -35.28 -9.52
C LEU A 700 -13.76 -34.92 -11.00
N ALA A 701 -14.62 -35.67 -11.70
CA ALA A 701 -14.99 -35.39 -13.10
C ALA A 701 -15.70 -34.03 -13.28
N ASN A 702 -16.38 -33.55 -12.23
CA ASN A 702 -17.22 -32.35 -12.24
C ASN A 702 -16.60 -31.14 -11.52
N LEU A 703 -15.31 -31.18 -11.15
CA LEU A 703 -14.64 -30.10 -10.40
C LEU A 703 -14.59 -28.74 -11.11
N LYS A 704 -14.76 -28.72 -12.44
CA LYS A 704 -14.86 -27.47 -13.23
C LYS A 704 -16.28 -26.89 -13.28
N GLY A 705 -17.26 -27.57 -12.68
CA GLY A 705 -18.64 -27.10 -12.59
C GLY A 705 -18.80 -25.90 -11.66
N THR A 706 -19.96 -25.24 -11.73
CA THR A 706 -20.26 -24.01 -10.95
C THR A 706 -20.53 -24.27 -9.47
N THR A 707 -20.90 -25.49 -9.09
CA THR A 707 -21.18 -25.92 -7.70
C THR A 707 -20.66 -27.33 -7.46
N ILE A 708 -19.89 -27.51 -6.38
CA ILE A 708 -19.31 -28.81 -5.97
C ILE A 708 -20.00 -29.25 -4.68
N ASP A 709 -20.61 -30.45 -4.67
CA ASP A 709 -21.16 -31.07 -3.47
C ASP A 709 -20.41 -32.34 -3.11
N ALA A 710 -19.72 -32.33 -1.97
CA ALA A 710 -18.95 -33.46 -1.47
C ALA A 710 -19.72 -34.31 -0.45
N LYS A 711 -20.94 -33.94 -0.04
CA LYS A 711 -21.74 -34.68 0.97
C LYS A 711 -21.96 -36.16 0.61
N PRO A 712 -22.14 -36.56 -0.67
CA PRO A 712 -22.27 -37.97 -1.07
C PRO A 712 -20.96 -38.75 -0.99
N CYS A 713 -19.81 -38.07 -1.05
CA CYS A 713 -18.47 -38.68 -1.02
C CYS A 713 -17.99 -38.98 0.39
N CYS A 714 -18.63 -38.40 1.41
CA CYS A 714 -18.13 -38.38 2.78
C CYS A 714 -19.03 -39.18 3.73
N ALA A 715 -18.42 -40.05 4.53
CA ALA A 715 -19.08 -40.76 5.63
C ALA A 715 -18.22 -40.72 6.90
N LEU A 716 -18.85 -40.71 8.07
CA LEU A 716 -18.14 -40.92 9.33
C LEU A 716 -17.96 -42.42 9.58
N ASP A 717 -16.96 -42.78 10.37
CA ASP A 717 -16.81 -44.14 10.88
C ASP A 717 -17.50 -44.24 12.24
N ASP A 718 -18.34 -45.27 12.40
CA ASP A 718 -19.13 -45.46 13.62
C ASP A 718 -18.25 -45.86 14.83
N ARG A 719 -16.99 -46.25 14.61
CA ARG A 719 -16.07 -46.72 15.65
C ARG A 719 -14.92 -45.77 15.93
N ILE A 720 -14.38 -45.12 14.89
CA ILE A 720 -13.19 -44.28 15.01
C ILE A 720 -13.45 -42.91 14.37
N LEU A 721 -13.87 -41.95 15.19
CA LEU A 721 -14.15 -40.59 14.75
C LEU A 721 -12.86 -39.73 14.64
N HIS A 722 -11.91 -39.95 15.54
CA HIS A 722 -10.63 -39.21 15.59
C HIS A 722 -9.52 -40.10 16.14
N LEU A 723 -8.28 -39.68 15.92
CA LEU A 723 -7.06 -40.20 16.53
C LEU A 723 -6.31 -39.03 17.16
N ASP A 724 -5.69 -39.23 18.32
CA ASP A 724 -4.80 -38.21 18.89
C ASP A 724 -3.59 -37.94 17.97
N GLY A 725 -2.89 -36.83 18.19
CA GLY A 725 -1.88 -36.35 17.25
C GLY A 725 -0.72 -37.33 17.04
N PHE A 726 -0.35 -38.07 18.08
CA PHE A 726 0.76 -39.00 18.04
C PHE A 726 0.39 -40.32 17.35
N ASP A 727 -0.75 -40.91 17.71
CA ASP A 727 -1.25 -42.14 17.10
C ASP A 727 -1.58 -41.92 15.62
N ALA A 728 -2.13 -40.74 15.28
CA ALA A 728 -2.39 -40.35 13.90
C ALA A 728 -1.13 -40.38 13.03
N GLY A 729 -0.04 -39.77 13.48
CA GLY A 729 1.22 -39.71 12.73
C GLY A 729 1.81 -41.09 12.46
N ILE A 730 1.82 -41.96 13.48
CA ILE A 730 2.33 -43.34 13.37
C ILE A 730 1.46 -44.19 12.44
N ILE A 731 0.14 -44.12 12.61
CA ILE A 731 -0.80 -44.90 11.81
C ILE A 731 -0.74 -44.46 10.34
N MET A 732 -0.62 -43.16 10.07
CA MET A 732 -0.45 -42.65 8.71
C MET A 732 0.81 -43.22 8.06
N GLU A 733 1.97 -43.20 8.73
CA GLU A 733 3.23 -43.74 8.18
C GLU A 733 3.13 -45.24 7.89
N GLN A 734 2.70 -46.04 8.88
CA GLN A 734 2.74 -47.50 8.78
C GLN A 734 1.73 -48.07 7.79
N SER A 735 0.60 -47.38 7.61
CA SER A 735 -0.50 -47.87 6.79
C SER A 735 -0.33 -47.63 5.28
N GLN A 736 0.57 -46.73 4.86
CA GLN A 736 0.73 -46.40 3.43
C GLN A 736 1.14 -47.58 2.56
N SER A 737 1.99 -48.46 3.08
CA SER A 737 2.49 -49.63 2.33
C SER A 737 1.38 -50.59 1.88
N GLN A 738 0.23 -50.56 2.55
CA GLN A 738 -0.93 -51.42 2.28
C GLN A 738 -2.17 -50.62 1.85
N HIS A 739 -2.01 -49.30 1.59
CA HIS A 739 -3.12 -48.45 1.21
C HIS A 739 -3.57 -48.77 -0.21
N ALA A 740 -4.82 -49.19 -0.36
CA ALA A 740 -5.40 -49.60 -1.65
C ALA A 740 -6.68 -48.82 -2.02
N GLY A 741 -6.79 -47.55 -1.59
CA GLY A 741 -7.97 -46.71 -1.82
C GLY A 741 -7.77 -45.55 -2.81
N PRO A 742 -8.81 -44.71 -3.04
CA PRO A 742 -8.75 -43.62 -4.02
C PRO A 742 -7.71 -42.53 -3.71
N LEU A 743 -7.34 -42.35 -2.43
CA LEU A 743 -6.41 -41.31 -1.98
C LEU A 743 -4.95 -41.77 -1.83
N VAL A 744 -4.62 -42.97 -2.33
CA VAL A 744 -3.23 -43.46 -2.33
C VAL A 744 -2.35 -42.47 -3.10
N SER A 745 -1.18 -42.15 -2.54
CA SER A 745 -0.23 -41.25 -3.18
C SER A 745 0.43 -41.89 -4.41
N GLN A 746 0.47 -41.14 -5.52
CA GLN A 746 1.25 -41.51 -6.71
C GLN A 746 2.76 -41.36 -6.50
N ALA A 747 3.22 -40.55 -5.55
CA ALA A 747 4.64 -40.41 -5.20
C ALA A 747 5.21 -41.59 -4.40
N GLY A 748 4.36 -42.54 -4.01
CA GLY A 748 4.75 -43.76 -3.32
C GLY A 748 4.54 -43.71 -1.80
N PRO A 749 4.78 -44.84 -1.10
CA PRO A 749 4.39 -45.03 0.30
C PRO A 749 5.22 -44.26 1.31
N ASN A 750 6.38 -43.73 0.91
CA ASN A 750 7.25 -42.93 1.78
C ASN A 750 6.92 -41.43 1.73
N HIS A 751 6.00 -41.01 0.85
CA HIS A 751 5.57 -39.62 0.71
C HIS A 751 4.51 -39.27 1.76
N PRO A 752 4.72 -38.26 2.63
CA PRO A 752 3.74 -37.90 3.65
C PRO A 752 2.43 -37.40 3.05
N ILE A 753 1.33 -38.02 3.46
CA ILE A 753 -0.03 -37.63 3.05
C ILE A 753 -0.98 -37.62 4.25
N LEU A 754 -2.04 -36.82 4.16
CA LEU A 754 -3.12 -36.73 5.16
C LEU A 754 -4.27 -37.69 4.84
N ALA A 755 -3.92 -38.91 4.45
CA ALA A 755 -4.86 -39.98 4.16
C ALA A 755 -4.33 -41.33 4.63
N LEU A 756 -5.23 -42.24 4.96
CA LEU A 756 -4.93 -43.62 5.40
C LEU A 756 -5.98 -44.58 4.81
N PRO A 757 -5.70 -45.90 4.74
CA PRO A 757 -6.73 -46.89 4.43
C PRO A 757 -7.83 -46.92 5.50
N TYR A 758 -8.97 -47.54 5.19
CA TYR A 758 -9.98 -47.83 6.21
C TYR A 758 -9.38 -48.66 7.35
N LEU A 759 -9.50 -48.15 8.58
CA LEU A 759 -9.01 -48.84 9.78
C LEU A 759 -9.93 -50.00 10.19
N SER A 760 -11.22 -49.92 9.82
CA SER A 760 -12.19 -50.99 10.08
C SER A 760 -12.18 -52.03 8.97
N GLN A 761 -11.80 -53.27 9.30
CA GLN A 761 -11.79 -54.40 8.36
C GLN A 761 -13.17 -54.71 7.74
N GLN A 762 -14.27 -54.26 8.34
CA GLN A 762 -15.64 -54.54 7.87
C GLN A 762 -16.07 -53.67 6.67
N ARG A 763 -15.42 -52.52 6.44
CA ARG A 763 -15.72 -51.62 5.30
C ARG A 763 -15.01 -52.00 4.00
N GLY A 764 -14.13 -53.01 4.03
CA GLY A 764 -13.35 -53.43 2.86
C GLY A 764 -12.22 -52.45 2.52
N ILE A 765 -11.99 -52.21 1.23
CA ILE A 765 -10.88 -51.41 0.72
C ILE A 765 -11.36 -49.99 0.41
N GLY A 766 -10.66 -48.98 0.95
CA GLY A 766 -10.97 -47.57 0.69
C GLY A 766 -9.97 -46.61 1.34
N SER A 767 -10.34 -45.33 1.46
CA SER A 767 -9.50 -44.28 2.06
C SER A 767 -10.26 -43.46 3.08
N MET A 768 -9.58 -43.09 4.16
CA MET A 768 -9.99 -42.04 5.09
C MET A 768 -9.13 -40.81 4.86
N LEU A 769 -9.74 -39.65 4.87
CA LEU A 769 -9.07 -38.36 4.91
C LEU A 769 -8.91 -37.92 6.37
N ALA A 770 -7.77 -37.34 6.71
CA ALA A 770 -7.47 -36.91 8.07
C ALA A 770 -7.45 -35.38 8.19
N TRP A 771 -8.42 -34.83 8.90
CA TRP A 771 -8.52 -33.39 9.17
C TRP A 771 -7.94 -33.05 10.53
N VAL A 772 -6.84 -32.31 10.53
CA VAL A 772 -6.13 -31.98 11.76
C VAL A 772 -6.92 -31.00 12.60
N CYS A 773 -7.13 -31.31 13.87
CA CYS A 773 -7.85 -30.47 14.82
C CYS A 773 -6.87 -29.79 15.76
N TRP A 774 -6.35 -28.63 15.35
CA TRP A 774 -5.37 -27.87 16.14
C TRP A 774 -5.89 -27.50 17.52
N ASP A 775 -5.11 -27.77 18.56
CA ASP A 775 -5.51 -27.54 19.95
C ASP A 775 -5.85 -26.08 20.20
N GLU A 776 -5.14 -25.16 19.54
CA GLU A 776 -5.40 -23.73 19.61
C GLU A 776 -6.75 -23.30 19.05
N PHE A 777 -7.34 -24.06 18.12
CA PHE A 777 -8.69 -23.83 17.61
C PHE A 777 -9.73 -24.56 18.45
N VAL A 778 -9.43 -25.79 18.86
CA VAL A 778 -10.27 -26.58 19.77
C VAL A 778 -10.53 -25.82 21.07
N ASN A 779 -9.47 -25.24 21.65
CA ASN A 779 -9.48 -24.54 22.92
C ASN A 779 -9.75 -23.03 22.78
N LEU A 780 -10.09 -22.56 21.57
CA LEU A 780 -10.37 -21.16 21.33
C LEU A 780 -11.69 -20.74 22.00
N LYS A 781 -11.62 -19.75 22.88
CA LYS A 781 -12.81 -19.20 23.57
C LYS A 781 -13.70 -18.38 22.64
N SER A 782 -13.08 -17.60 21.76
CA SER A 782 -13.79 -16.67 20.88
C SER A 782 -13.09 -16.56 19.53
N PRO A 783 -13.82 -16.69 18.41
CA PRO A 783 -13.24 -16.56 17.08
C PRO A 783 -13.00 -15.10 16.67
N TYR A 784 -13.51 -14.11 17.43
CA TYR A 784 -13.46 -12.69 17.06
C TYR A 784 -12.16 -11.98 17.45
N THR A 785 -11.34 -12.61 18.30
CA THR A 785 -10.03 -12.09 18.71
C THR A 785 -8.90 -12.57 17.80
N VAL A 786 -9.20 -13.49 16.87
CA VAL A 786 -8.21 -14.11 15.99
C VAL A 786 -8.07 -13.30 14.71
N ARG A 787 -6.84 -12.98 14.35
CA ARG A 787 -6.50 -12.41 13.04
C ARG A 787 -6.36 -13.53 12.01
N TRP A 788 -7.48 -14.02 11.50
CA TRP A 788 -7.52 -15.20 10.60
C TRP A 788 -6.60 -15.12 9.38
N MET A 789 -6.42 -13.92 8.82
CA MET A 789 -5.52 -13.64 7.69
C MET A 789 -4.02 -13.76 8.02
N GLU A 790 -3.65 -13.52 9.28
CA GLU A 790 -2.28 -13.75 9.76
C GLU A 790 -2.10 -15.23 10.14
N LYS A 791 -3.12 -15.78 10.82
CA LYS A 791 -3.17 -17.16 11.30
C LYS A 791 -2.95 -18.20 10.20
N CYS A 792 -3.45 -17.95 8.98
CA CYS A 792 -3.29 -18.88 7.87
C CYS A 792 -1.84 -19.03 7.35
N ASN A 793 -0.93 -18.13 7.74
CA ASN A 793 0.48 -18.14 7.33
C ASN A 793 1.43 -18.71 8.40
N GLU A 794 0.92 -19.05 9.59
CA GLU A 794 1.68 -19.78 10.60
C GLU A 794 2.13 -21.13 10.01
N SER A 795 3.38 -21.51 10.28
CA SER A 795 4.08 -22.57 9.55
C SER A 795 3.38 -23.93 9.66
N HIS A 796 2.93 -24.33 10.84
CA HIS A 796 2.24 -25.61 11.07
C HIS A 796 0.86 -25.65 10.40
N ILE A 797 0.07 -24.57 10.49
CA ILE A 797 -1.25 -24.46 9.83
C ILE A 797 -1.07 -24.47 8.30
N ALA A 798 -0.11 -23.71 7.78
CA ALA A 798 0.15 -23.64 6.35
C ALA A 798 0.63 -24.98 5.80
N ALA A 799 1.53 -25.67 6.51
CA ALA A 799 2.10 -26.94 6.07
C ALA A 799 1.02 -28.01 5.86
N LEU A 800 0.10 -28.19 6.82
CA LEU A 800 -0.93 -29.22 6.69
C LEU A 800 -1.98 -28.90 5.65
N ARG A 801 -2.30 -27.61 5.44
CA ARG A 801 -3.15 -27.19 4.30
C ARG A 801 -2.48 -27.51 2.97
N ILE A 802 -1.18 -27.22 2.84
CA ILE A 802 -0.42 -27.51 1.61
C ILE A 802 -0.35 -29.02 1.37
N MET A 803 -0.07 -29.80 2.42
CA MET A 803 -0.04 -31.26 2.37
C MET A 803 -1.43 -31.86 2.05
N MET A 804 -2.52 -31.28 2.54
CA MET A 804 -3.87 -31.71 2.19
C MET A 804 -4.15 -31.49 0.70
N ARG A 805 -3.76 -30.33 0.16
CA ARG A 805 -3.88 -30.05 -1.28
C ARG A 805 -3.04 -31.03 -2.10
N ASP A 806 -1.82 -31.31 -1.64
CA ASP A 806 -0.93 -32.30 -2.28
C ASP A 806 -1.50 -33.72 -2.23
N THR A 807 -2.05 -34.13 -1.08
CA THR A 807 -2.74 -35.42 -0.86
C THR A 807 -3.89 -35.60 -1.87
N LEU A 808 -4.67 -34.55 -2.10
CA LEU A 808 -5.80 -34.58 -3.04
C LEU A 808 -5.35 -34.55 -4.50
N SER A 809 -4.32 -33.77 -4.85
CA SER A 809 -3.82 -33.70 -6.24
C SER A 809 -3.05 -34.95 -6.64
N GLN A 810 -2.25 -35.52 -5.74
CA GLN A 810 -1.41 -36.70 -6.00
C GLN A 810 -2.13 -38.02 -5.74
N ALA A 811 -3.40 -37.99 -5.34
CA ALA A 811 -4.23 -39.17 -5.20
C ALA A 811 -4.30 -39.95 -6.53
N VAL A 812 -4.24 -41.29 -6.49
CA VAL A 812 -4.38 -42.14 -7.68
C VAL A 812 -5.69 -41.83 -8.45
N ALA A 813 -6.77 -41.54 -7.75
CA ALA A 813 -8.05 -41.16 -8.38
C ALA A 813 -7.98 -39.82 -9.15
N SER A 814 -7.03 -38.94 -8.81
CA SER A 814 -6.86 -37.63 -9.45
C SER A 814 -5.96 -37.68 -10.69
N ARG A 815 -5.28 -38.80 -10.94
CA ARG A 815 -4.32 -38.99 -12.05
C ARG A 815 -4.89 -38.63 -13.42
N GLU A 816 -6.13 -39.00 -13.67
CA GLU A 816 -6.78 -38.81 -14.98
C GLU A 816 -7.09 -37.34 -15.29
N TYR A 817 -7.10 -36.47 -14.27
CA TYR A 817 -7.49 -35.07 -14.41
C TYR A 817 -6.31 -34.08 -14.35
N ASN A 818 -5.13 -34.55 -13.94
CA ASN A 818 -3.87 -33.78 -13.90
C ASN A 818 -3.99 -32.42 -13.20
N PHE A 819 -4.69 -32.36 -12.07
CA PHE A 819 -4.79 -31.15 -11.26
C PHE A 819 -3.52 -30.93 -10.44
N GLU A 820 -2.99 -29.72 -10.46
CA GLU A 820 -1.87 -29.34 -9.59
C GLU A 820 -2.37 -28.97 -8.18
N ALA A 821 -1.56 -29.22 -7.16
CA ALA A 821 -1.87 -28.84 -5.77
C ALA A 821 -2.22 -27.35 -5.62
N GLY A 822 -1.62 -26.47 -6.43
CA GLY A 822 -1.87 -25.02 -6.43
C GLY A 822 -3.19 -24.58 -7.10
N SER A 823 -3.88 -25.48 -7.82
CA SER A 823 -5.05 -25.12 -8.63
C SER A 823 -6.27 -24.69 -7.79
N PRO A 824 -7.09 -23.72 -8.25
CA PRO A 824 -8.34 -23.36 -7.58
C PRO A 824 -9.28 -24.55 -7.37
N GLU A 825 -9.33 -25.48 -8.33
CA GLU A 825 -10.15 -26.69 -8.31
C GLU A 825 -9.85 -27.57 -7.08
N ILE A 826 -8.57 -27.80 -6.79
CA ILE A 826 -8.15 -28.53 -5.58
C ILE A 826 -8.49 -27.76 -4.31
N GLY A 827 -8.41 -26.42 -4.36
CA GLY A 827 -8.86 -25.56 -3.26
C GLY A 827 -10.35 -25.74 -2.95
N HIS A 828 -11.19 -25.73 -3.98
CA HIS A 828 -12.64 -25.93 -3.86
C HIS A 828 -13.00 -27.36 -3.45
N LEU A 829 -12.28 -28.37 -3.96
CA LEU A 829 -12.43 -29.76 -3.53
C LEU A 829 -12.16 -29.90 -2.04
N MET A 830 -11.01 -29.40 -1.58
CA MET A 830 -10.59 -29.44 -0.19
C MET A 830 -11.63 -28.77 0.72
N SER A 831 -12.11 -27.58 0.36
CA SER A 831 -13.11 -26.88 1.16
C SER A 831 -14.47 -27.58 1.18
N SER A 832 -14.88 -28.16 0.05
CA SER A 832 -16.15 -28.89 -0.04
C SER A 832 -16.11 -30.17 0.81
N LEU A 833 -15.01 -30.93 0.77
CA LEU A 833 -14.79 -32.09 1.64
C LEU A 833 -14.80 -31.71 3.12
N LEU A 834 -14.18 -30.59 3.49
CA LEU A 834 -14.18 -30.09 4.87
C LEU A 834 -15.59 -29.70 5.33
N MET A 835 -16.33 -28.92 4.54
CA MET A 835 -17.71 -28.54 4.86
C MET A 835 -18.66 -29.75 4.91
N ALA A 836 -18.44 -30.76 4.06
CA ALA A 836 -19.14 -32.03 4.12
C ALA A 836 -18.82 -32.79 5.42
N ALA A 837 -17.55 -32.85 5.82
CA ALA A 837 -17.14 -33.45 7.10
C ALA A 837 -17.84 -32.78 8.29
N MET A 838 -17.83 -31.45 8.32
CA MET A 838 -18.51 -30.65 9.35
C MET A 838 -20.02 -30.92 9.34
N SER A 839 -20.65 -31.00 8.16
CA SER A 839 -22.09 -31.32 8.05
C SER A 839 -22.42 -32.70 8.61
N LYS A 840 -21.60 -33.73 8.34
CA LYS A 840 -21.81 -35.08 8.91
C LYS A 840 -21.60 -35.09 10.42
N LEU A 841 -20.61 -34.33 10.92
CA LEU A 841 -20.34 -34.20 12.34
C LEU A 841 -21.50 -33.49 13.07
N ALA A 842 -22.05 -32.42 12.49
CA ALA A 842 -23.23 -31.73 13.01
C ALA A 842 -24.46 -32.65 13.08
N ALA A 843 -24.64 -33.53 12.08
CA ALA A 843 -25.75 -34.49 12.02
C ALA A 843 -25.70 -35.57 13.11
N MET A 844 -24.57 -35.75 13.81
CA MET A 844 -24.50 -36.62 14.99
C MET A 844 -25.28 -36.06 16.19
N ARG A 845 -25.67 -34.78 16.15
CA ARG A 845 -26.44 -34.12 17.21
C ARG A 845 -27.88 -33.84 16.76
N THR A 846 -28.81 -34.01 17.69
CA THR A 846 -30.22 -33.63 17.51
C THR A 846 -30.47 -32.13 17.70
N SER A 847 -29.56 -31.42 18.38
CA SER A 847 -29.62 -29.97 18.62
C SER A 847 -28.23 -29.34 18.76
N ALA A 848 -28.11 -28.04 18.45
CA ALA A 848 -26.89 -27.28 18.61
C ALA A 848 -26.48 -27.15 20.10
N PRO A 849 -25.17 -27.12 20.42
CA PRO A 849 -24.68 -26.88 21.78
C PRO A 849 -25.07 -25.48 22.29
N VAL A 850 -25.10 -25.34 23.61
CA VAL A 850 -25.21 -24.04 24.28
C VAL A 850 -23.91 -23.25 24.05
N VAL A 851 -23.96 -21.93 24.18
CA VAL A 851 -22.75 -21.08 24.13
C VAL A 851 -21.86 -21.41 25.34
N LEU A 852 -20.59 -21.73 25.09
CA LEU A 852 -19.62 -22.20 26.09
C LEU A 852 -18.25 -21.58 25.81
N ASP A 853 -17.52 -21.19 26.86
CA ASP A 853 -16.14 -20.70 26.71
C ASP A 853 -15.19 -21.85 26.31
N THR A 854 -15.35 -23.02 26.93
CA THR A 854 -14.54 -24.22 26.68
C THR A 854 -15.42 -25.36 26.18
N ALA A 855 -15.04 -26.00 25.07
CA ALA A 855 -15.75 -27.15 24.55
C ALA A 855 -15.31 -28.42 25.29
N GLU A 856 -16.25 -29.08 25.96
CA GLU A 856 -15.98 -30.34 26.68
C GLU A 856 -16.33 -31.57 25.83
N ASP A 857 -17.39 -31.48 25.02
CA ASP A 857 -17.84 -32.61 24.21
C ASP A 857 -17.03 -32.77 22.91
N THR A 858 -16.75 -34.03 22.53
CA THR A 858 -15.90 -34.38 21.38
C THR A 858 -16.39 -33.77 20.07
N VAL A 859 -17.70 -33.77 19.81
CA VAL A 859 -18.28 -33.26 18.56
C VAL A 859 -18.05 -31.76 18.42
N THR A 860 -18.27 -30.99 19.49
CA THR A 860 -18.05 -29.54 19.52
C THR A 860 -16.55 -29.22 19.45
N ARG A 861 -15.68 -29.98 20.11
CA ARG A 861 -14.22 -29.83 20.03
C ARG A 861 -13.71 -30.03 18.61
N LEU A 862 -14.12 -31.12 17.95
CA LEU A 862 -13.80 -31.39 16.55
C LEU A 862 -14.37 -30.29 15.63
N MET A 863 -15.62 -29.86 15.85
CA MET A 863 -16.24 -28.78 15.07
C MET A 863 -15.45 -27.47 15.17
N ARG A 864 -14.95 -27.09 16.37
CA ARG A 864 -14.07 -25.93 16.55
C ARG A 864 -12.75 -26.06 15.78
N GLY A 865 -12.11 -27.23 15.86
CA GLY A 865 -10.90 -27.54 15.10
C GLY A 865 -11.10 -27.41 13.59
N LEU A 866 -12.17 -28.01 13.06
CA LEU A 866 -12.52 -27.92 11.63
C LEU A 866 -12.89 -26.49 11.20
N PHE A 867 -13.60 -25.73 12.03
CA PHE A 867 -13.92 -24.33 11.73
C PHE A 867 -12.67 -23.47 11.61
N GLY A 868 -11.68 -23.68 12.48
CA GLY A 868 -10.39 -23.00 12.39
C GLY A 868 -9.66 -23.30 11.08
N ASN A 869 -9.68 -24.57 10.63
CA ASN A 869 -9.17 -24.93 9.30
C ASN A 869 -9.98 -24.26 8.18
N LEU A 870 -11.30 -24.23 8.28
CA LEU A 870 -12.15 -23.60 7.27
C LEU A 870 -11.82 -22.11 7.11
N MET A 871 -11.64 -21.39 8.23
CA MET A 871 -11.30 -19.96 8.21
C MET A 871 -9.90 -19.69 7.69
N THR A 872 -8.93 -20.52 8.08
CA THR A 872 -7.55 -20.38 7.58
C THR A 872 -7.40 -20.80 6.12
N ILE A 873 -8.21 -21.75 5.63
CA ILE A 873 -8.32 -22.05 4.19
C ILE A 873 -8.95 -20.86 3.47
N ALA A 874 -10.07 -20.32 3.95
CA ALA A 874 -10.74 -19.18 3.33
C ALA A 874 -9.80 -17.97 3.17
N GLY A 875 -8.99 -17.66 4.20
CA GLY A 875 -8.02 -16.56 4.18
C GLY A 875 -6.68 -16.84 3.46
N SER A 876 -6.41 -18.09 3.08
CA SER A 876 -5.12 -18.49 2.51
C SER A 876 -4.89 -18.04 1.07
N GLY A 877 -3.62 -18.03 0.65
CA GLY A 877 -3.20 -17.63 -0.70
C GLY A 877 -2.92 -16.14 -0.83
N VAL A 878 -2.29 -15.74 -1.95
CA VAL A 878 -2.07 -14.31 -2.27
C VAL A 878 -3.41 -13.58 -2.34
N ARG A 879 -4.46 -14.29 -2.79
CA ARG A 879 -5.86 -13.90 -2.73
C ARG A 879 -6.64 -14.92 -1.89
N PRO A 880 -7.44 -14.48 -0.90
CA PRO A 880 -8.32 -15.37 -0.15
C PRO A 880 -9.23 -16.18 -1.08
N LEU A 881 -9.40 -17.47 -0.77
CA LEU A 881 -10.37 -18.36 -1.45
C LEU A 881 -11.82 -17.91 -1.21
N SER A 882 -12.11 -17.33 -0.04
CA SER A 882 -13.41 -16.76 0.28
C SER A 882 -13.24 -15.64 1.31
N MET A 883 -14.10 -14.62 1.23
CA MET A 883 -14.13 -13.53 2.21
C MET A 883 -14.98 -13.85 3.44
N VAL A 884 -15.52 -15.08 3.56
CA VAL A 884 -16.40 -15.48 4.68
C VAL A 884 -15.77 -15.28 6.06
N TRP A 885 -14.44 -15.31 6.17
CA TRP A 885 -13.71 -15.02 7.41
C TRP A 885 -13.98 -13.61 7.96
N GLN A 886 -14.43 -12.65 7.13
CA GLN A 886 -14.81 -11.31 7.56
C GLN A 886 -16.01 -11.33 8.53
N MET A 887 -16.84 -12.38 8.51
CA MET A 887 -17.94 -12.58 9.47
C MET A 887 -17.47 -12.69 10.92
N PHE A 888 -16.19 -12.96 11.14
CA PHE A 888 -15.58 -13.15 12.45
C PHE A 888 -14.76 -11.92 12.90
N GLY A 889 -14.92 -10.76 12.24
CA GLY A 889 -14.33 -9.51 12.71
C GLY A 889 -15.16 -8.82 13.81
N LEU A 890 -14.51 -8.02 14.67
CA LEU A 890 -15.22 -7.15 15.63
C LEU A 890 -15.89 -5.95 14.94
N ASN A 891 -15.22 -5.36 13.94
CA ASN A 891 -15.74 -4.27 13.10
C ASN A 891 -15.40 -4.54 11.62
N PRO A 892 -15.98 -5.58 11.01
CA PRO A 892 -15.58 -6.02 9.69
C PRO A 892 -16.07 -5.09 8.59
N GLN A 893 -15.26 -4.95 7.54
CA GLN A 893 -15.66 -4.35 6.28
C GLN A 893 -15.98 -5.48 5.30
N TYR A 894 -17.27 -5.70 5.03
CA TYR A 894 -17.70 -6.84 4.22
C TYR A 894 -17.48 -6.63 2.73
N ASP A 895 -16.90 -7.59 2.04
CA ASP A 895 -17.02 -7.70 0.60
C ASP A 895 -18.23 -8.58 0.25
N VAL A 896 -19.11 -8.09 -0.62
CA VAL A 896 -20.31 -8.83 -1.02
C VAL A 896 -19.90 -9.92 -2.02
N PRO A 897 -20.25 -11.20 -1.76
CA PRO A 897 -19.98 -12.30 -2.70
C PRO A 897 -20.55 -12.04 -4.09
N ALA A 898 -19.81 -12.45 -5.13
CA ALA A 898 -20.18 -12.17 -6.52
C ALA A 898 -20.68 -13.41 -7.26
N THR A 899 -20.27 -14.61 -6.83
CA THR A 899 -20.58 -15.88 -7.51
C THR A 899 -21.37 -16.83 -6.61
N GLU A 900 -22.09 -17.79 -7.20
CA GLU A 900 -22.80 -18.83 -6.43
C GLU A 900 -21.84 -19.69 -5.61
N ALA A 901 -20.65 -20.01 -6.15
CA ALA A 901 -19.61 -20.75 -5.43
C ALA A 901 -19.14 -20.01 -4.16
N ASP A 902 -19.04 -18.69 -4.20
CA ASP A 902 -18.71 -17.90 -3.00
C ASP A 902 -19.82 -17.98 -1.94
N TRP A 903 -21.09 -17.99 -2.38
CA TRP A 903 -22.24 -18.07 -1.48
C TRP A 903 -22.35 -19.39 -0.73
N VAL A 904 -21.89 -20.50 -1.33
CA VAL A 904 -21.83 -21.82 -0.66
C VAL A 904 -21.03 -21.75 0.64
N TRP A 905 -19.95 -20.97 0.70
CA TRP A 905 -19.19 -20.77 1.93
C TRP A 905 -20.03 -20.11 3.03
N TYR A 906 -20.74 -19.04 2.70
CA TYR A 906 -21.57 -18.32 3.66
C TYR A 906 -22.74 -19.17 4.14
N GLU A 907 -23.38 -19.91 3.22
CA GLU A 907 -24.46 -20.85 3.54
C GLU A 907 -24.00 -21.89 4.58
N ASN A 908 -22.93 -22.62 4.28
CA ASN A 908 -22.41 -23.65 5.18
C ASN A 908 -21.90 -23.06 6.50
N VAL A 909 -21.22 -21.91 6.47
CA VAL A 909 -20.72 -21.27 7.68
C VAL A 909 -21.87 -20.85 8.59
N VAL A 910 -22.93 -20.24 8.06
CA VAL A 910 -24.10 -19.85 8.86
C VAL A 910 -24.84 -21.06 9.40
N GLU A 911 -24.99 -22.13 8.60
CA GLU A 911 -25.65 -23.37 9.02
C GLU A 911 -24.87 -24.11 10.12
N LEU A 912 -23.54 -24.17 10.01
CA LEU A 912 -22.70 -25.00 10.87
C LEU A 912 -22.16 -24.25 12.10
N TYR A 913 -22.09 -22.91 12.06
CA TYR A 913 -21.54 -22.10 13.16
C TYR A 913 -22.14 -22.41 14.54
N PRO A 914 -23.47 -22.63 14.70
CA PRO A 914 -24.06 -22.99 15.99
C PRO A 914 -23.44 -24.23 16.65
N TYR A 915 -22.91 -25.17 15.86
CA TYR A 915 -22.30 -26.40 16.37
C TYR A 915 -20.90 -26.22 16.98
N THR A 916 -20.35 -25.00 16.92
CA THR A 916 -19.08 -24.65 17.59
C THR A 916 -19.24 -24.31 19.07
N GLY A 917 -20.46 -24.00 19.52
CA GLY A 917 -20.71 -23.47 20.86
C GLY A 917 -20.12 -22.07 21.11
N TRP A 918 -19.69 -21.35 20.07
CA TRP A 918 -19.21 -19.97 20.18
C TRP A 918 -20.36 -18.93 20.25
N PRO A 919 -20.09 -17.67 20.62
CA PRO A 919 -21.13 -16.65 20.76
C PRO A 919 -21.88 -16.33 19.45
N LEU A 920 -23.19 -16.63 19.42
CA LEU A 920 -24.08 -16.40 18.28
C LEU A 920 -24.45 -14.93 18.04
N ASN A 921 -24.56 -14.12 19.10
CA ASN A 921 -25.07 -12.75 18.98
C ASN A 921 -24.19 -11.88 18.07
N THR A 922 -22.87 -11.94 18.23
CA THR A 922 -21.92 -11.19 17.39
C THR A 922 -21.94 -11.69 15.95
N PHE A 923 -22.07 -13.00 15.74
CA PHE A 923 -22.15 -13.60 14.41
C PHE A 923 -23.40 -13.15 13.67
N ASN A 924 -24.56 -13.23 14.34
CA ASN A 924 -25.85 -12.82 13.79
C ASN A 924 -25.89 -11.32 13.52
N ASP A 925 -25.31 -10.48 14.41
CA ASP A 925 -25.16 -9.05 14.16
C ASP A 925 -24.30 -8.77 12.92
N ASN A 926 -23.21 -9.52 12.75
CA ASN A 926 -22.36 -9.42 11.58
C ASN A 926 -23.08 -9.88 10.29
N LEU A 927 -23.89 -10.94 10.36
CA LEU A 927 -24.73 -11.38 9.24
C LEU A 927 -25.77 -10.32 8.86
N LEU A 928 -26.39 -9.67 9.86
CA LEU A 928 -27.32 -8.56 9.63
C LEU A 928 -26.62 -7.38 8.96
N LYS A 929 -25.40 -7.01 9.37
CA LYS A 929 -24.64 -5.92 8.72
C LYS A 929 -24.27 -6.24 7.27
N LEU A 930 -23.96 -7.51 6.97
CA LEU A 930 -23.73 -7.95 5.58
C LEU A 930 -25.00 -7.78 4.74
N LEU A 931 -26.15 -8.22 5.25
CA LEU A 931 -27.45 -8.05 4.59
C LEU A 931 -27.84 -6.57 4.47
N ASP A 932 -27.58 -5.75 5.48
CA ASP A 932 -27.80 -4.30 5.46
C ASP A 932 -27.04 -3.68 4.28
N LYS A 933 -25.76 -4.04 4.11
CA LYS A 933 -24.92 -3.58 3.00
C LYS A 933 -25.50 -4.00 1.65
N ILE A 934 -26.01 -5.23 1.52
CA ILE A 934 -26.60 -5.73 0.27
C ILE A 934 -27.87 -4.97 -0.08
N ILE A 935 -28.80 -4.81 0.88
CA ILE A 935 -30.07 -4.10 0.66
C ILE A 935 -29.81 -2.64 0.26
N VAL A 936 -28.89 -1.95 0.95
CA VAL A 936 -28.51 -0.57 0.60
C VAL A 936 -27.85 -0.51 -0.78
N ARG A 937 -27.04 -1.50 -1.15
CA ARG A 937 -26.39 -1.59 -2.46
C ARG A 937 -27.39 -1.74 -3.61
N VAL A 938 -28.49 -2.48 -3.40
CA VAL A 938 -29.57 -2.59 -4.41
C VAL A 938 -30.12 -1.22 -4.75
N ILE A 939 -30.35 -0.37 -3.75
CA ILE A 939 -30.89 0.97 -3.97
C ILE A 939 -29.86 1.87 -4.63
N THR A 940 -28.66 1.97 -4.06
CA THR A 940 -27.63 2.91 -4.54
C THR A 940 -27.17 2.61 -5.96
N LYS A 941 -27.17 1.34 -6.40
CA LYS A 941 -26.88 0.96 -7.80
C LYS A 941 -27.96 1.38 -8.79
N ASN A 942 -29.21 1.51 -8.34
CA ASN A 942 -30.35 1.84 -9.19
C ASN A 942 -30.76 3.32 -9.09
N GLU A 943 -30.03 4.14 -8.33
CA GLU A 943 -30.26 5.57 -8.26
C GLU A 943 -29.47 6.36 -9.31
N ASN A 944 -30.09 7.40 -9.86
CA ASN A 944 -29.43 8.31 -10.78
C ASN A 944 -28.52 9.29 -10.01
N VAL A 945 -27.21 8.99 -10.02
CA VAL A 945 -26.17 9.72 -9.26
C VAL A 945 -26.12 11.22 -9.60
N ALA A 946 -26.55 11.63 -10.81
CA ALA A 946 -26.58 13.02 -11.24
C ALA A 946 -27.64 13.85 -10.50
N GLU A 947 -28.85 13.33 -10.30
CA GLU A 947 -29.91 13.98 -9.53
C GLU A 947 -29.60 14.00 -8.02
N ILE A 948 -28.90 12.99 -7.48
CA ILE A 948 -28.51 12.95 -6.07
C ILE A 948 -27.54 14.10 -5.71
N LYS A 949 -26.65 14.48 -6.62
CA LYS A 949 -25.77 15.65 -6.40
C LYS A 949 -26.58 16.94 -6.34
N GLN A 950 -27.65 17.07 -7.12
CA GLN A 950 -28.61 18.18 -7.02
C GLN A 950 -29.45 18.10 -5.73
N SER A 951 -29.90 16.90 -5.33
CA SER A 951 -30.62 16.65 -4.06
C SER A 951 -29.75 16.98 -2.85
N LYS A 952 -28.46 16.67 -2.84
CA LYS A 952 -27.55 17.05 -1.74
C LYS A 952 -27.34 18.56 -1.66
N ALA A 953 -27.32 19.25 -2.80
CA ALA A 953 -27.30 20.71 -2.82
C ALA A 953 -28.62 21.27 -2.27
N TYR A 954 -29.76 20.69 -2.64
CA TYR A 954 -31.07 21.03 -2.07
C TYR A 954 -31.16 20.72 -0.57
N ASP A 955 -30.71 19.56 -0.12
CA ASP A 955 -30.69 19.16 1.30
C ASP A 955 -29.74 20.06 2.12
N MET A 956 -28.62 20.46 1.54
CA MET A 956 -27.71 21.44 2.15
C MET A 956 -28.35 22.84 2.21
N VAL A 957 -29.08 23.25 1.17
CA VAL A 957 -29.84 24.51 1.15
C VAL A 957 -30.97 24.48 2.19
N GLN A 958 -31.73 23.39 2.27
CA GLN A 958 -32.76 23.19 3.30
C GLN A 958 -32.15 23.11 4.70
N PHE A 959 -31.01 22.43 4.87
CA PHE A 959 -30.26 22.42 6.12
C PHE A 959 -29.88 23.85 6.54
N CYS A 960 -29.31 24.64 5.63
CA CYS A 960 -28.94 26.03 5.90
C CYS A 960 -30.17 26.88 6.23
N LYS A 961 -31.28 26.71 5.50
CA LYS A 961 -32.55 27.42 5.74
C LYS A 961 -33.11 27.13 7.13
N LEU A 962 -33.31 25.86 7.48
CA LEU A 962 -33.81 25.45 8.80
C LEU A 962 -32.87 25.88 9.92
N ARG A 963 -31.55 25.81 9.68
CA ARG A 963 -30.55 26.26 10.65
C ARG A 963 -30.59 27.77 10.85
N ASN A 964 -30.82 28.57 9.80
CA ASN A 964 -30.92 30.03 9.90
C ASN A 964 -32.18 30.47 10.66
N ILE A 965 -33.34 29.82 10.43
CA ILE A 965 -34.57 30.05 11.22
C ILE A 965 -34.30 29.83 12.73
N GLN A 966 -33.62 28.72 13.06
CA GLN A 966 -33.25 28.46 14.44
C GLN A 966 -32.32 29.54 15.01
N LEU A 967 -31.33 29.98 14.22
CA LEU A 967 -30.36 31.00 14.66
C LEU A 967 -31.02 32.37 14.87
N GLU A 968 -32.05 32.70 14.08
CA GLU A 968 -32.87 33.91 14.27
C GLU A 968 -33.59 33.87 15.62
N HIS A 969 -34.26 32.77 15.96
CA HIS A 969 -34.86 32.61 17.28
C HIS A 969 -33.81 32.64 18.39
N CYS A 970 -32.67 31.97 18.23
CA CYS A 970 -31.57 32.06 19.21
C CYS A 970 -31.10 33.51 19.40
N ARG A 971 -30.99 34.31 18.33
CA ARG A 971 -30.62 35.73 18.40
C ARG A 971 -31.62 36.50 19.25
N THR A 972 -32.91 36.38 18.95
CA THR A 972 -33.99 37.05 19.68
C THR A 972 -34.00 36.66 21.15
N ILE A 973 -33.92 35.36 21.44
CA ILE A 973 -33.89 34.88 22.84
C ILE A 973 -32.66 35.46 23.55
N THR A 974 -31.47 35.35 22.97
CA THR A 974 -30.24 35.85 23.59
C THR A 974 -30.29 37.37 23.81
N THR A 975 -30.83 38.15 22.88
CA THR A 975 -30.97 39.61 23.04
C THR A 975 -31.98 39.99 24.12
N VAL A 976 -33.12 39.29 24.22
CA VAL A 976 -34.09 39.55 25.31
C VAL A 976 -33.50 39.15 26.66
N PHE A 977 -32.81 38.00 26.73
CA PHE A 977 -32.12 37.58 27.95
C PHE A 977 -31.07 38.60 28.38
N GLU A 978 -30.28 39.11 27.43
CA GLU A 978 -29.29 40.14 27.70
C GLU A 978 -29.94 41.37 28.34
N ARG A 979 -30.98 41.94 27.73
CA ARG A 979 -31.66 43.14 28.25
C ARG A 979 -32.38 42.88 29.58
N MET A 980 -33.01 41.71 29.72
CA MET A 980 -33.70 41.28 30.93
C MET A 980 -32.73 41.12 32.12
N LEU A 981 -31.51 40.64 31.87
CA LEU A 981 -30.53 40.34 32.92
C LEU A 981 -29.60 41.51 33.26
N THR A 982 -29.57 42.56 32.44
CA THR A 982 -28.70 43.73 32.61
C THR A 982 -29.44 45.03 32.97
N THR A 983 -30.77 45.06 32.87
CA THR A 983 -31.58 46.24 33.22
C THR A 983 -32.13 46.09 34.65
N ASP A 984 -31.82 47.05 35.52
CA ASP A 984 -32.32 47.07 36.90
C ASP A 984 -33.85 47.26 36.95
N GLY A 985 -34.53 46.49 37.82
CA GLY A 985 -35.97 46.62 38.07
C GLY A 985 -36.89 45.86 37.10
N VAL A 986 -36.35 45.02 36.21
CA VAL A 986 -37.15 44.17 35.31
C VAL A 986 -37.70 42.95 36.06
N ASP A 987 -39.00 42.68 35.93
CA ASP A 987 -39.62 41.44 36.41
C ASP A 987 -39.27 40.28 35.46
N ILE A 988 -38.23 39.52 35.85
CA ILE A 988 -37.68 38.40 35.07
C ILE A 988 -38.75 37.35 34.75
N ALA A 989 -39.63 37.02 35.70
CA ALA A 989 -40.62 35.96 35.50
C ALA A 989 -41.67 36.38 34.46
N VAL A 990 -42.10 37.64 34.51
CA VAL A 990 -43.07 38.21 33.57
C VAL A 990 -42.48 38.33 32.16
N VAL A 991 -41.25 38.82 32.03
CA VAL A 991 -40.58 38.95 30.72
C VAL A 991 -40.27 37.58 30.12
N ALA A 992 -39.76 36.64 30.91
CA ALA A 992 -39.52 35.26 30.50
C ALA A 992 -40.82 34.58 30.02
N GLY A 993 -41.93 34.75 30.75
CA GLY A 993 -43.23 34.23 30.34
C GLY A 993 -43.73 34.80 29.02
N ARG A 994 -43.57 36.10 28.78
CA ARG A 994 -43.92 36.76 27.50
C ARG A 994 -43.07 36.26 26.34
N LEU A 995 -41.77 36.10 26.56
CA LEU A 995 -40.86 35.56 25.53
C LEU A 995 -41.20 34.10 25.20
N GLN A 996 -41.48 33.28 26.23
CA GLN A 996 -41.86 31.87 26.06
C GLN A 996 -43.13 31.71 25.21
N GLN A 997 -44.10 32.61 25.36
CA GLN A 997 -45.34 32.58 24.57
C GLN A 997 -45.14 32.96 23.09
N LYS A 998 -44.05 33.67 22.77
CA LYS A 998 -43.81 34.22 21.43
C LYS A 998 -42.74 33.49 20.63
N VAL A 999 -41.99 32.58 21.24
CA VAL A 999 -40.95 31.79 20.59
C VAL A 999 -41.41 30.34 20.47
N PRO A 1000 -41.15 29.65 19.34
CA PRO A 1000 -41.57 28.26 19.16
C PRO A 1000 -40.98 27.33 20.23
N SER A 1001 -41.81 26.50 20.86
CA SER A 1001 -41.36 25.49 21.84
C SER A 1001 -40.48 24.40 21.20
N GLU A 1002 -40.75 24.08 19.93
CA GLU A 1002 -39.98 23.13 19.12
C GLU A 1002 -39.78 23.69 17.71
N LEU A 1003 -38.69 23.28 17.07
CA LEU A 1003 -38.37 23.63 15.69
C LEU A 1003 -38.13 22.33 14.91
N GLU A 1004 -38.46 22.35 13.61
CA GLU A 1004 -38.23 21.22 12.68
C GLU A 1004 -36.79 20.69 12.76
N LYS A 1005 -35.84 21.60 13.00
CA LYS A 1005 -34.46 21.27 13.36
C LYS A 1005 -34.00 22.10 14.55
N GLN A 1006 -33.78 21.45 15.68
CA GLN A 1006 -33.28 22.09 16.90
C GLN A 1006 -31.93 21.52 17.34
N THR A 1007 -31.05 22.37 17.86
CA THR A 1007 -29.82 21.92 18.51
C THR A 1007 -30.04 21.71 20.00
N LYS A 1008 -29.20 20.88 20.61
CA LYS A 1008 -29.15 20.72 22.08
C LYS A 1008 -29.04 22.07 22.83
N GLY A 1009 -28.42 23.09 22.20
CA GLY A 1009 -28.35 24.45 22.74
C GLY A 1009 -29.73 25.13 22.82
N TYR A 1010 -30.50 25.11 21.74
CA TYR A 1010 -31.85 25.68 21.71
C TYR A 1010 -32.78 25.01 22.71
N THR A 1011 -32.76 23.67 22.78
CA THR A 1011 -33.56 22.92 23.76
C THR A 1011 -33.19 23.30 25.20
N ARG A 1012 -31.91 23.53 25.50
CA ARG A 1012 -31.46 24.01 26.82
C ARG A 1012 -31.92 25.44 27.08
N MET A 1013 -31.84 26.32 26.08
CA MET A 1013 -32.33 27.70 26.19
C MET A 1013 -33.83 27.70 26.53
N MET A 1014 -34.65 26.94 25.81
CA MET A 1014 -36.10 26.87 26.08
C MET A 1014 -36.43 26.30 27.48
N ARG A 1015 -35.69 25.29 27.95
CA ARG A 1015 -35.86 24.78 29.33
C ARG A 1015 -35.54 25.82 30.39
N TYR A 1016 -34.49 26.62 30.17
CA TYR A 1016 -34.12 27.66 31.11
C TYR A 1016 -35.10 28.83 31.08
N LEU A 1017 -35.60 29.19 29.89
CA LEU A 1017 -36.67 30.16 29.72
C LEU A 1017 -37.95 29.74 30.48
N ASP A 1018 -38.35 28.47 30.38
CA ASP A 1018 -39.47 27.91 31.16
C ASP A 1018 -39.22 27.96 32.67
N HIS A 1019 -38.00 27.65 33.12
CA HIS A 1019 -37.61 27.74 34.53
C HIS A 1019 -37.74 29.17 35.07
N LEU A 1020 -37.25 30.18 34.33
CA LEU A 1020 -37.36 31.60 34.72
C LEU A 1020 -38.82 32.09 34.68
N ALA A 1021 -39.60 31.69 33.67
CA ALA A 1021 -41.01 32.06 33.55
C ALA A 1021 -41.86 31.58 34.73
N ARG A 1022 -41.46 30.47 35.39
CA ARG A 1022 -42.11 29.93 36.59
C ARG A 1022 -41.62 30.57 37.90
N GLY A 1023 -40.85 31.65 37.83
CA GLY A 1023 -40.27 32.32 39.01
C GLY A 1023 -39.03 31.63 39.56
N GLY A 1024 -38.39 30.75 38.78
CA GLY A 1024 -37.14 30.10 39.15
C GLY A 1024 -35.97 31.09 39.24
N ALA A 1025 -35.07 30.88 40.19
CA ALA A 1025 -33.86 31.70 40.32
C ALA A 1025 -32.88 31.48 39.15
N ARG A 1026 -32.10 32.52 38.84
CA ARG A 1026 -31.03 32.50 37.82
C ARG A 1026 -29.98 31.42 38.15
N ARG A 1027 -29.45 30.74 37.13
CA ARG A 1027 -28.49 29.64 37.24
C ARG A 1027 -27.23 29.90 36.39
N PRO A 1028 -26.04 29.97 37.01
CA PRO A 1028 -24.80 30.23 36.29
C PRO A 1028 -24.49 29.23 35.17
N ALA A 1029 -24.82 27.95 35.37
CA ALA A 1029 -24.60 26.89 34.37
C ALA A 1029 -25.45 27.07 33.10
N ASP A 1030 -26.64 27.66 33.24
CA ASP A 1030 -27.52 27.96 32.12
C ASP A 1030 -27.07 29.26 31.43
N ASP A 1031 -26.73 30.31 32.18
CA ASP A 1031 -26.16 31.56 31.63
C ASP A 1031 -24.92 31.30 30.76
N LEU A 1032 -24.07 30.34 31.19
CA LEU A 1032 -22.93 29.84 30.42
C LEU A 1032 -23.32 29.31 29.04
N VAL A 1033 -24.49 28.67 28.88
CA VAL A 1033 -24.99 28.20 27.59
C VAL A 1033 -25.30 29.38 26.67
N TYR A 1034 -25.92 30.44 27.20
CA TYR A 1034 -26.27 31.65 26.43
C TYR A 1034 -25.04 32.43 26.02
N GLY A 1035 -24.11 32.67 26.95
CA GLY A 1035 -22.82 33.32 26.64
C GLY A 1035 -22.05 32.57 25.56
N ASN A 1036 -21.98 31.24 25.66
CA ASN A 1036 -21.31 30.40 24.63
C ASN A 1036 -22.03 30.37 23.28
N VAL A 1037 -23.36 30.50 23.26
CA VAL A 1037 -24.12 30.62 22.00
C VAL A 1037 -23.86 31.99 21.37
N TYR A 1038 -23.86 33.04 22.18
CA TYR A 1038 -23.57 34.41 21.75
C TYR A 1038 -22.18 34.51 21.14
N THR A 1039 -21.11 34.08 21.83
CA THR A 1039 -19.73 34.17 21.29
C THR A 1039 -19.56 33.36 20.01
N LYS A 1040 -20.22 32.20 19.90
CA LYS A 1040 -20.13 31.35 18.70
C LYS A 1040 -20.88 31.89 17.48
N ARG A 1041 -21.88 32.76 17.66
CA ARG A 1041 -22.84 33.10 16.59
C ARG A 1041 -22.96 34.59 16.29
N SER A 1042 -22.76 35.47 17.26
CA SER A 1042 -22.85 36.93 17.05
C SER A 1042 -21.74 37.50 16.16
N ALA A 1043 -20.62 36.77 16.02
CA ALA A 1043 -19.39 37.29 15.42
C ALA A 1043 -18.86 38.56 16.12
N ALA A 1044 -19.12 38.72 17.42
CA ALA A 1044 -18.72 39.88 18.22
C ALA A 1044 -17.21 40.18 18.18
N PHE A 1045 -16.36 39.18 17.91
CA PHE A 1045 -14.91 39.35 17.83
C PHE A 1045 -14.41 39.57 16.40
N ARG A 1046 -15.27 39.55 15.37
CA ARG A 1046 -14.86 39.52 13.96
C ARG A 1046 -13.95 40.70 13.59
N ASP A 1047 -14.41 41.92 13.87
CA ASP A 1047 -13.70 43.12 13.41
C ASP A 1047 -12.38 43.31 14.16
N LEU A 1048 -12.38 43.05 15.48
CA LEU A 1048 -11.16 43.06 16.29
C LEU A 1048 -10.15 42.00 15.81
N LYS A 1049 -10.59 40.78 15.53
CA LYS A 1049 -9.72 39.71 15.01
C LYS A 1049 -9.22 39.97 13.59
N ILE A 1050 -10.00 40.66 12.76
CA ILE A 1050 -9.54 41.16 11.45
C ILE A 1050 -8.47 42.22 11.66
N ALA A 1051 -8.65 43.17 12.57
CA ALA A 1051 -7.66 44.20 12.88
C ALA A 1051 -6.34 43.60 13.38
N VAL A 1052 -6.37 42.61 14.28
CA VAL A 1052 -5.17 41.86 14.69
C VAL A 1052 -4.51 41.18 13.49
N ALA A 1053 -5.28 40.50 12.65
CA ALA A 1053 -4.73 39.79 11.50
C ALA A 1053 -4.08 40.73 10.48
N LEU A 1054 -4.67 41.91 10.22
CA LEU A 1054 -4.10 42.93 9.35
C LEU A 1054 -2.80 43.48 9.95
N ALA A 1055 -2.79 43.86 11.23
CA ALA A 1055 -1.58 44.33 11.91
C ALA A 1055 -0.45 43.28 11.91
N CYS A 1056 -0.79 42.00 12.11
CA CYS A 1056 0.17 40.88 11.98
C CYS A 1056 0.70 40.70 10.55
N GLN A 1057 -0.14 40.92 9.54
CA GLN A 1057 0.25 40.84 8.13
C GLN A 1057 1.20 41.97 7.74
N ASP A 1058 0.93 43.17 8.24
CA ASP A 1058 1.71 44.38 7.98
C ASP A 1058 2.92 44.51 8.92
N LYS A 1059 3.08 43.56 9.87
CA LYS A 1059 4.13 43.50 10.90
C LYS A 1059 4.15 44.70 11.86
N GLU A 1060 2.99 45.34 12.05
CA GLU A 1060 2.81 46.41 13.04
C GLU A 1060 2.55 45.78 14.42
N TRP A 1061 3.61 45.28 15.06
CA TRP A 1061 3.47 44.44 16.25
C TRP A 1061 2.86 45.14 17.46
N ASP A 1062 3.14 46.43 17.66
CA ASP A 1062 2.55 47.19 18.77
C ASP A 1062 1.03 47.33 18.58
N VAL A 1063 0.58 47.61 17.35
CA VAL A 1063 -0.84 47.67 16.96
C VAL A 1063 -1.49 46.30 17.06
N ALA A 1064 -0.79 45.23 16.70
CA ALA A 1064 -1.27 43.86 16.85
C ALA A 1064 -1.48 43.49 18.33
N LYS A 1065 -0.55 43.87 19.21
CA LYS A 1065 -0.66 43.62 20.66
C LYS A 1065 -1.77 44.45 21.29
N GLU A 1066 -1.92 45.72 20.92
CA GLU A 1066 -3.03 46.57 21.37
C GLU A 1066 -4.39 45.98 20.95
N ASN A 1067 -4.53 45.56 19.69
CA ASN A 1067 -5.75 44.91 19.22
C ASN A 1067 -6.00 43.54 19.89
N CYS A 1068 -4.95 42.78 20.22
CA CYS A 1068 -5.09 41.57 21.04
C CYS A 1068 -5.62 41.87 22.44
N GLN A 1069 -5.15 42.95 23.08
CA GLN A 1069 -5.69 43.40 24.36
C GLN A 1069 -7.17 43.81 24.24
N ALA A 1070 -7.56 44.47 23.14
CA ALA A 1070 -8.96 44.78 22.86
C ALA A 1070 -9.82 43.51 22.68
N VAL A 1071 -9.29 42.45 22.06
CA VAL A 1071 -9.96 41.13 21.98
C VAL A 1071 -10.18 40.53 23.37
N LEU A 1072 -9.19 40.62 24.26
CA LEU A 1072 -9.30 40.11 25.64
C LEU A 1072 -10.25 40.97 26.49
N ALA A 1073 -10.19 42.29 26.37
CA ALA A 1073 -11.13 43.20 27.05
C ALA A 1073 -12.58 42.93 26.63
N MET A 1074 -12.82 42.69 25.34
CA MET A 1074 -14.15 42.29 24.83
C MET A 1074 -14.60 40.93 25.39
N HIS A 1075 -13.66 40.00 25.59
CA HIS A 1075 -13.95 38.70 26.20
C HIS A 1075 -14.37 38.84 27.68
N GLU A 1076 -13.67 39.68 28.44
CA GLU A 1076 -14.02 40.02 29.81
C GLU A 1076 -15.35 40.78 29.91
N GLU A 1077 -15.59 41.74 29.02
CA GLU A 1077 -16.84 42.51 28.94
C GLU A 1077 -18.04 41.58 28.71
N ILE A 1078 -17.94 40.67 27.73
CA ILE A 1078 -19.00 39.69 27.46
C ILE A 1078 -19.18 38.75 28.66
N ALA A 1079 -18.10 38.29 29.28
CA ALA A 1079 -18.20 37.42 30.45
C ALA A 1079 -18.90 38.11 31.63
N ALA A 1080 -18.53 39.36 31.93
CA ALA A 1080 -19.16 40.20 32.95
C ALA A 1080 -20.65 40.44 32.66
N LYS A 1081 -20.99 40.73 31.40
CA LYS A 1081 -22.37 40.95 30.94
C LYS A 1081 -23.28 39.75 31.21
N TRP A 1082 -22.76 38.54 31.09
CA TRP A 1082 -23.48 37.30 31.38
C TRP A 1082 -23.29 36.79 32.82
N GLN A 1083 -22.53 37.49 33.66
CA GLN A 1083 -22.13 37.07 35.02
C GLN A 1083 -21.43 35.70 35.04
N ILE A 1084 -20.59 35.44 34.02
CA ILE A 1084 -19.79 34.23 33.87
C ILE A 1084 -18.32 34.58 34.15
N GLN A 1085 -17.57 33.64 34.73
CA GLN A 1085 -16.12 33.80 34.83
C GLN A 1085 -15.46 33.74 33.43
N PRO A 1086 -14.56 34.67 33.06
CA PRO A 1086 -14.00 34.74 31.70
C PRO A 1086 -13.40 33.41 31.20
N ASP A 1087 -12.73 32.65 32.06
CA ASP A 1087 -12.13 31.34 31.77
C ASP A 1087 -13.14 30.27 31.32
N GLN A 1088 -14.40 30.39 31.75
CA GLN A 1088 -15.48 29.47 31.36
C GLN A 1088 -16.10 29.82 30.00
N LEU A 1089 -16.00 31.09 29.57
CA LEU A 1089 -16.58 31.58 28.33
C LEU A 1089 -15.73 31.17 27.12
N LYS A 1090 -16.28 30.31 26.26
CA LYS A 1090 -15.55 29.75 25.12
C LYS A 1090 -15.52 30.74 23.96
N VAL A 1091 -14.32 31.21 23.62
CA VAL A 1091 -14.03 31.98 22.41
C VAL A 1091 -13.03 31.21 21.56
N GLN A 1092 -13.26 31.17 20.25
CA GLN A 1092 -12.40 30.43 19.33
C GLN A 1092 -10.99 31.03 19.34
N ASN A 1093 -9.97 30.18 19.47
CA ASN A 1093 -8.55 30.54 19.37
C ASN A 1093 -8.07 31.65 20.34
N ILE A 1094 -8.82 31.95 21.41
CA ILE A 1094 -8.54 33.09 22.30
C ILE A 1094 -7.14 33.03 22.95
N HIS A 1095 -6.62 31.82 23.20
CA HIS A 1095 -5.30 31.62 23.80
C HIS A 1095 -4.16 32.11 22.90
N TYR A 1096 -4.29 32.04 21.56
CA TYR A 1096 -3.26 32.56 20.67
C TYR A 1096 -3.17 34.09 20.68
N TYR A 1097 -4.26 34.80 20.97
CA TYR A 1097 -4.24 36.25 21.14
C TYR A 1097 -3.56 36.64 22.45
N HIS A 1098 -3.71 35.83 23.50
CA HIS A 1098 -2.95 35.98 24.75
C HIS A 1098 -1.45 35.74 24.52
N GLU A 1099 -1.10 34.64 23.85
CA GLU A 1099 0.30 34.31 23.53
C GLU A 1099 0.99 35.37 22.66
N LEU A 1100 0.27 36.09 21.78
CA LEU A 1100 0.88 37.15 20.97
C LEU A 1100 1.23 38.41 21.78
N ILE A 1101 0.48 38.72 22.84
CA ILE A 1101 0.78 39.87 23.71
C ILE A 1101 2.14 39.68 24.37
N ASP A 1102 2.39 38.46 24.87
CA ASP A 1102 3.62 38.08 25.57
C ASP A 1102 4.75 37.66 24.62
N ALA A 1103 4.48 37.53 23.32
CA ALA A 1103 5.48 37.11 22.36
C ALA A 1103 6.57 38.17 22.18
N ASP A 1104 7.83 37.73 22.18
CA ASP A 1104 8.95 38.55 21.71
C ASP A 1104 8.94 38.56 20.17
N VAL A 1105 8.79 39.78 19.65
CA VAL A 1105 8.62 40.12 18.23
C VAL A 1105 9.83 40.89 17.70
N SER A 1106 10.89 41.05 18.51
CA SER A 1106 12.11 41.75 18.12
C SER A 1106 12.83 41.02 16.99
N GLU A 1107 13.46 41.78 16.09
CA GLU A 1107 14.30 41.19 15.05
C GLU A 1107 15.56 40.52 15.62
N ASP A 1108 15.92 40.81 16.88
CA ASP A 1108 17.04 40.22 17.61
C ASP A 1108 16.66 38.96 18.43
N ALA A 1109 15.38 38.59 18.47
CA ALA A 1109 14.91 37.39 19.16
C ALA A 1109 15.57 36.12 18.58
N ASP A 1110 15.75 35.12 19.43
CA ASP A 1110 16.29 33.83 19.01
C ASP A 1110 15.38 33.13 17.97
N GLN A 1111 15.94 32.16 17.24
CA GLN A 1111 15.23 31.50 16.15
C GLN A 1111 14.05 30.66 16.65
N GLU A 1112 14.08 30.18 17.90
CA GLU A 1112 13.02 29.36 18.49
C GLU A 1112 11.78 30.22 18.81
N VAL A 1113 11.99 31.37 19.44
CA VAL A 1113 10.99 32.40 19.69
C VAL A 1113 10.41 32.90 18.37
N LYS A 1114 11.25 33.21 17.36
CA LYS A 1114 10.75 33.62 16.03
C LYS A 1114 9.87 32.56 15.38
N ASN A 1115 10.23 31.28 15.48
CA ASN A 1115 9.42 30.18 14.96
C ASN A 1115 8.10 30.01 15.74
N ARG A 1116 8.12 30.20 17.06
CA ARG A 1116 6.92 30.18 17.91
C ARG A 1116 5.98 31.34 17.57
N THR A 1117 6.51 32.56 17.49
CA THR A 1117 5.78 33.76 17.09
C THR A 1117 5.18 33.60 15.69
N LYS A 1118 5.91 33.03 14.72
CA LYS A 1118 5.40 32.74 13.38
C LYS A 1118 4.23 31.74 13.40
N LYS A 1119 4.26 30.71 14.26
CA LYS A 1119 3.14 29.77 14.43
C LYS A 1119 1.92 30.44 15.06
N ILE A 1120 2.12 31.28 16.09
CA ILE A 1120 1.05 32.06 16.72
C ILE A 1120 0.37 32.96 15.68
N VAL A 1121 1.16 33.73 14.93
CA VAL A 1121 0.67 34.60 13.85
C VAL A 1121 -0.07 33.81 12.79
N GLY A 1122 0.45 32.66 12.35
CA GLY A 1122 -0.24 31.78 11.40
C GLY A 1122 -1.63 31.34 11.90
N ARG A 1123 -1.76 30.99 13.18
CA ARG A 1123 -3.05 30.59 13.79
C ARG A 1123 -4.05 31.75 13.91
N ILE A 1124 -3.58 32.97 14.14
CA ILE A 1124 -4.40 34.19 14.11
C ILE A 1124 -4.85 34.51 12.67
N MET A 1125 -3.96 34.32 11.68
CA MET A 1125 -4.28 34.49 10.26
C MET A 1125 -5.30 33.48 9.75
N ASP A 1126 -5.34 32.28 10.32
CA ASP A 1126 -6.29 31.23 9.94
C ASP A 1126 -7.58 31.20 10.79
N ASP A 1127 -7.81 32.20 11.65
CA ASP A 1127 -8.99 32.22 12.52
C ASP A 1127 -10.29 32.33 11.69
N ALA A 1128 -11.10 31.27 11.75
CA ALA A 1128 -12.34 31.15 10.99
C ALA A 1128 -13.41 32.18 11.39
N GLU A 1129 -13.31 32.79 12.58
CA GLU A 1129 -14.26 33.82 13.02
C GLU A 1129 -14.23 35.09 12.14
N LYS A 1130 -13.11 35.37 11.47
CA LYS A 1130 -12.97 36.49 10.52
C LYS A 1130 -13.92 36.41 9.32
N ARG A 1131 -14.31 35.18 8.95
CA ARG A 1131 -15.22 34.88 7.83
C ARG A 1131 -16.65 34.60 8.28
N ARG A 1132 -16.94 34.73 9.58
CA ARG A 1132 -18.26 34.44 10.15
C ARG A 1132 -19.24 35.57 9.84
N ILE A 1133 -20.46 35.20 9.44
CA ILE A 1133 -21.59 36.12 9.33
C ILE A 1133 -22.43 35.98 10.61
N PRO A 1134 -22.79 37.08 11.30
CA PRO A 1134 -23.58 37.02 12.52
C PRO A 1134 -24.89 36.23 12.32
N TRP A 1135 -25.17 35.27 13.20
CA TRP A 1135 -26.43 34.51 13.27
C TRP A 1135 -26.87 33.81 11.97
N GLN A 1136 -25.93 33.48 11.06
CA GLN A 1136 -26.25 32.86 9.76
C GLN A 1136 -25.24 31.76 9.37
N VAL A 1137 -25.68 30.81 8.54
CA VAL A 1137 -24.86 29.78 7.86
C VAL A 1137 -25.24 29.66 6.36
N GLY A 1138 -24.26 29.36 5.51
CA GLY A 1138 -24.43 29.17 4.06
C GLY A 1138 -23.87 30.30 3.18
N ASN A 1139 -23.68 30.04 1.88
CA ASN A 1139 -23.08 30.96 0.90
C ASN A 1139 -24.07 31.94 0.24
N ASP A 1140 -25.36 31.95 0.63
CA ASP A 1140 -26.36 32.92 0.15
C ASP A 1140 -26.12 34.38 0.62
N ALA A 1141 -24.99 34.59 1.29
CA ALA A 1141 -24.50 35.86 1.84
C ALA A 1141 -24.38 37.02 0.84
N ALA A 1142 -24.44 36.76 -0.47
CA ALA A 1142 -24.40 37.82 -1.48
C ALA A 1142 -25.76 38.51 -1.70
N LYS A 1143 -26.88 38.06 -1.09
CA LYS A 1143 -28.20 38.62 -1.40
C LYS A 1143 -29.03 39.23 -0.27
N ASN A 1144 -28.80 38.97 1.01
CA ASN A 1144 -29.61 39.58 2.07
C ASN A 1144 -28.76 40.05 3.25
N ASN A 1145 -28.73 41.37 3.50
CA ASN A 1145 -28.38 41.92 4.80
C ASN A 1145 -29.23 41.22 5.87
N ILE A 1146 -28.63 40.81 6.99
CA ILE A 1146 -29.38 40.28 8.12
C ILE A 1146 -30.47 41.29 8.47
N GLU A 1147 -31.73 40.86 8.50
CA GLU A 1147 -32.84 41.74 8.87
C GLU A 1147 -32.56 42.29 10.29
N PRO A 1148 -32.68 43.61 10.50
CA PRO A 1148 -32.49 44.19 11.83
C PRO A 1148 -33.47 43.53 12.81
N LEU A 1149 -33.02 43.34 14.06
CA LEU A 1149 -33.90 42.84 15.12
C LEU A 1149 -35.12 43.77 15.21
N ASP A 1150 -36.31 43.19 15.29
CA ASP A 1150 -37.54 43.94 15.50
C ASP A 1150 -37.53 44.54 16.91
N GLU A 1151 -37.06 45.78 17.01
CA GLU A 1151 -36.98 46.52 18.27
C GLU A 1151 -38.36 46.73 18.90
N GLN A 1152 -39.43 46.82 18.10
CA GLN A 1152 -40.79 46.91 18.62
C GLN A 1152 -41.22 45.58 19.28
N PHE A 1153 -40.87 44.44 18.66
CA PHE A 1153 -41.08 43.13 19.26
C PHE A 1153 -40.28 42.98 20.57
N LEU A 1154 -39.01 43.39 20.60
CA LEU A 1154 -38.16 43.34 21.79
C LEU A 1154 -38.73 44.21 22.92
N GLU A 1155 -39.11 45.45 22.61
CA GLU A 1155 -39.73 46.37 23.56
C GLU A 1155 -41.06 45.84 24.07
N GLN A 1156 -41.88 45.23 23.22
CA GLN A 1156 -43.14 44.61 23.62
C GLN A 1156 -42.91 43.43 24.58
N VAL A 1157 -41.88 42.62 24.36
CA VAL A 1157 -41.55 41.50 25.27
C VAL A 1157 -41.05 42.05 26.62
N LEU A 1158 -40.20 43.07 26.62
CA LEU A 1158 -39.62 43.65 27.83
C LEU A 1158 -40.63 44.47 28.66
N THR A 1159 -41.48 45.27 28.03
CA THR A 1159 -42.36 46.24 28.71
C THR A 1159 -43.83 45.79 28.78
N GLY A 1160 -44.31 45.03 27.79
CA GLY A 1160 -45.70 44.59 27.66
C GLY A 1160 -46.62 45.61 26.98
N THR A 1161 -46.13 46.80 26.65
CA THR A 1161 -46.88 47.84 25.91
C THR A 1161 -46.68 47.71 24.40
N ARG A 1162 -47.76 47.84 23.63
CA ARG A 1162 -47.81 47.63 22.18
C ARG A 1162 -48.09 48.96 21.46
N PRO A 1163 -47.28 49.41 20.49
CA PRO A 1163 -47.70 50.39 19.48
C PRO A 1163 -48.55 49.71 18.39
N GLU A 1164 -49.56 50.40 17.84
CA GLU A 1164 -50.58 49.84 16.93
C GLU A 1164 -50.08 49.42 15.53
N ALA A 1165 -50.58 48.24 15.08
CA ALA A 1165 -50.74 47.66 13.72
C ALA A 1165 -49.50 47.53 12.79
N GLU A 1166 -49.26 46.43 12.09
CA GLU A 1166 -50.14 45.82 11.07
C GLU A 1166 -50.19 44.27 11.07
N THR A 1167 -51.37 43.76 10.73
CA THR A 1167 -51.72 42.38 10.41
C THR A 1167 -51.06 41.86 9.13
N LYS A 1168 -50.55 40.61 9.15
CA LYS A 1168 -50.56 39.73 7.97
C LYS A 1168 -50.54 38.23 8.32
N ALA A 1169 -51.60 37.57 7.87
CA ALA A 1169 -51.82 36.16 7.54
C ALA A 1169 -51.17 35.07 8.41
N VAL A 1170 -52.03 34.43 9.22
CA VAL A 1170 -51.85 33.04 9.65
C VAL A 1170 -51.95 32.14 8.43
N VAL A 1171 -50.88 31.42 8.10
CA VAL A 1171 -50.93 30.27 7.20
C VAL A 1171 -51.06 29.03 8.07
N GLU A 1172 -52.15 28.30 7.86
CA GLU A 1172 -52.45 27.00 8.45
C GLU A 1172 -51.32 26.00 8.16
N ALA A 1173 -50.77 25.40 9.23
CA ALA A 1173 -49.99 24.17 9.11
C ALA A 1173 -50.97 23.00 8.91
N ALA A 1174 -51.09 22.54 7.68
CA ALA A 1174 -51.81 21.31 7.34
C ALA A 1174 -51.09 20.11 7.97
N LYS A 1175 -51.84 19.28 8.71
CA LYS A 1175 -51.46 17.92 9.08
C LYS A 1175 -51.97 16.94 8.02
N GLU A 1176 -51.00 16.21 7.48
CA GLU A 1176 -51.00 14.82 7.00
C GLU A 1176 -52.14 14.27 6.15
N GLU A 1177 -51.77 13.78 4.96
CA GLU A 1177 -52.25 12.48 4.48
C GLU A 1177 -51.03 11.57 4.23
N ILE A 1178 -50.98 10.43 4.93
CA ILE A 1178 -50.08 9.33 4.60
C ILE A 1178 -50.65 8.66 3.35
N VAL A 1179 -50.18 9.10 2.18
CA VAL A 1179 -50.41 8.39 0.92
C VAL A 1179 -49.57 7.11 0.97
N GLN A 1180 -50.18 5.96 0.64
CA GLN A 1180 -49.42 4.77 0.23
C GLN A 1180 -48.60 5.14 -1.01
N GLU A 1181 -47.38 5.64 -0.80
CA GLU A 1181 -46.50 6.08 -1.87
C GLU A 1181 -46.11 4.89 -2.75
N SER A 1182 -46.46 4.97 -4.02
CA SER A 1182 -45.97 4.06 -5.06
C SER A 1182 -44.51 4.40 -5.41
N PHE A 1183 -43.75 3.41 -5.85
CA PHE A 1183 -42.42 3.59 -6.47
C PHE A 1183 -42.45 4.59 -7.63
N ALA A 1184 -43.63 4.84 -8.23
CA ALA A 1184 -43.88 5.87 -9.22
C ALA A 1184 -43.41 7.28 -8.79
N THR A 1185 -43.47 7.59 -7.50
CA THR A 1185 -43.05 8.88 -6.91
C THR A 1185 -41.54 9.13 -7.08
N TYR A 1186 -40.75 8.06 -7.26
CA TYR A 1186 -39.29 8.11 -7.36
C TYR A 1186 -38.79 7.86 -8.81
N LYS A 1187 -39.68 7.93 -9.81
CA LYS A 1187 -39.36 7.67 -11.24
C LYS A 1187 -38.25 8.55 -11.81
N SER A 1188 -38.07 9.76 -11.30
CA SER A 1188 -36.98 10.65 -11.72
C SER A 1188 -35.63 10.22 -11.16
N SER A 1189 -35.60 9.74 -9.90
CA SER A 1189 -34.38 9.43 -9.17
C SER A 1189 -33.90 7.98 -9.30
N LEU A 1190 -34.71 7.07 -9.86
CA LEU A 1190 -34.41 5.65 -10.01
C LEU A 1190 -34.35 5.23 -11.49
N THR A 1191 -33.65 4.13 -11.78
CA THR A 1191 -33.66 3.55 -13.12
C THR A 1191 -35.08 3.07 -13.49
N PRO A 1192 -35.56 3.33 -14.73
CA PRO A 1192 -36.90 2.90 -15.16
C PRO A 1192 -37.13 1.38 -15.03
N ALA A 1193 -36.08 0.59 -15.28
CA ALA A 1193 -36.12 -0.86 -15.13
C ALA A 1193 -36.36 -1.29 -13.67
N PHE A 1194 -35.70 -0.63 -12.71
CA PHE A 1194 -35.89 -0.94 -11.28
C PHE A 1194 -37.28 -0.57 -10.79
N VAL A 1195 -37.81 0.60 -11.18
CA VAL A 1195 -39.18 1.01 -10.84
C VAL A 1195 -40.20 0.01 -11.41
N SER A 1196 -40.06 -0.36 -12.68
CA SER A 1196 -40.95 -1.34 -13.32
C SER A 1196 -40.92 -2.70 -12.61
N THR A 1197 -39.77 -3.14 -12.12
CA THR A 1197 -39.64 -4.39 -11.36
C THR A 1197 -40.32 -4.27 -10.00
N MET A 1198 -40.07 -3.19 -9.24
CA MET A 1198 -40.63 -3.01 -7.90
C MET A 1198 -42.16 -2.77 -7.88
N GLU A 1199 -42.73 -2.27 -8.98
CA GLU A 1199 -44.18 -2.09 -9.17
C GLU A 1199 -44.93 -3.42 -9.45
N LYS A 1200 -44.25 -4.47 -9.93
CA LYS A 1200 -44.85 -5.81 -10.14
C LYS A 1200 -45.04 -6.53 -8.80
N ALA A 1201 -46.00 -7.46 -8.70
CA ALA A 1201 -46.03 -8.39 -7.56
C ALA A 1201 -44.72 -9.21 -7.58
N LEU A 1202 -43.94 -9.14 -6.49
CA LEU A 1202 -42.67 -9.86 -6.35
C LEU A 1202 -42.91 -11.12 -5.53
N SER A 1203 -42.24 -12.21 -5.88
CA SER A 1203 -42.06 -13.36 -5.00
C SER A 1203 -40.78 -13.23 -4.17
N ALA A 1204 -40.54 -14.15 -3.24
CA ALA A 1204 -39.30 -14.20 -2.47
C ALA A 1204 -38.09 -14.56 -3.35
N GLU A 1205 -38.30 -15.35 -4.41
CA GLU A 1205 -37.30 -15.69 -5.43
C GLU A 1205 -36.91 -14.44 -6.24
N ASP A 1206 -37.87 -13.56 -6.55
CA ASP A 1206 -37.57 -12.27 -7.18
C ASP A 1206 -36.68 -11.39 -6.28
N VAL A 1207 -36.91 -11.39 -4.96
CA VAL A 1207 -36.03 -10.69 -4.00
C VAL A 1207 -34.61 -11.26 -4.02
N CYS A 1208 -34.48 -12.57 -4.08
CA CYS A 1208 -33.18 -13.25 -4.21
C CYS A 1208 -32.48 -12.83 -5.52
N ALA A 1209 -33.20 -12.80 -6.63
CA ALA A 1209 -32.68 -12.35 -7.93
C ALA A 1209 -32.27 -10.86 -7.96
N ILE A 1210 -32.98 -10.00 -7.23
CA ILE A 1210 -32.69 -8.57 -7.08
C ILE A 1210 -31.45 -8.35 -6.20
N THR A 1211 -31.38 -9.04 -5.05
CA THR A 1211 -30.28 -8.93 -4.08
C THR A 1211 -29.03 -9.69 -4.50
N LYS A 1212 -29.15 -10.61 -5.47
CA LYS A 1212 -28.09 -11.53 -5.93
C LYS A 1212 -27.63 -12.50 -4.83
N ILE A 1213 -28.53 -12.86 -3.92
CA ILE A 1213 -28.33 -13.90 -2.91
C ILE A 1213 -29.07 -15.15 -3.41
N PRO A 1214 -28.43 -16.33 -3.49
CA PRO A 1214 -29.11 -17.58 -3.82
C PRO A 1214 -30.23 -17.90 -2.84
N GLU A 1215 -31.30 -18.53 -3.33
CA GLU A 1215 -32.46 -18.90 -2.50
C GLU A 1215 -32.07 -19.79 -1.31
N SER A 1216 -31.17 -20.75 -1.52
CA SER A 1216 -30.66 -21.64 -0.47
C SER A 1216 -30.00 -20.86 0.66
N ALA A 1217 -29.07 -19.96 0.32
CA ALA A 1217 -28.37 -19.11 1.28
C ALA A 1217 -29.33 -18.17 2.01
N MET A 1218 -30.27 -17.52 1.31
CA MET A 1218 -31.25 -16.64 1.94
C MET A 1218 -32.13 -17.41 2.94
N ARG A 1219 -32.58 -18.61 2.61
CA ARG A 1219 -33.37 -19.45 3.54
C ARG A 1219 -32.56 -19.82 4.78
N VAL A 1220 -31.29 -20.17 4.64
CA VAL A 1220 -30.39 -20.46 5.77
C VAL A 1220 -30.20 -19.21 6.64
N PHE A 1221 -30.01 -18.04 6.04
CA PHE A 1221 -29.83 -16.79 6.78
C PHE A 1221 -31.09 -16.39 7.55
N ILE A 1222 -32.26 -16.46 6.90
CA ILE A 1222 -33.55 -16.20 7.55
C ILE A 1222 -33.75 -17.16 8.72
N LYS A 1223 -33.53 -18.47 8.51
CA LYS A 1223 -33.65 -19.47 9.57
C LYS A 1223 -32.71 -19.20 10.75
N ALA A 1224 -31.50 -18.70 10.49
CA ALA A 1224 -30.53 -18.37 11.54
C ALA A 1224 -30.85 -17.07 12.29
N LEU A 1225 -31.42 -16.07 11.61
CA LEU A 1225 -31.69 -14.73 12.16
C LEU A 1225 -33.09 -14.59 12.75
N SER A 1226 -34.10 -15.16 12.09
CA SER A 1226 -35.52 -15.06 12.43
C SER A 1226 -36.22 -16.39 12.06
N PRO A 1227 -36.07 -17.45 12.87
CA PRO A 1227 -36.59 -18.79 12.56
C PRO A 1227 -38.11 -18.86 12.32
N GLU A 1228 -38.86 -17.91 12.90
CA GLU A 1228 -40.32 -17.81 12.79
C GLU A 1228 -40.78 -16.99 11.57
N PHE A 1229 -39.85 -16.45 10.77
CA PHE A 1229 -40.18 -15.65 9.60
C PHE A 1229 -40.68 -16.51 8.44
N GLU A 1230 -41.87 -16.19 7.93
CA GLU A 1230 -42.46 -16.88 6.78
C GLU A 1230 -41.77 -16.47 5.47
N TRP A 1231 -41.35 -17.45 4.65
CA TRP A 1231 -40.63 -17.19 3.39
C TRP A 1231 -41.39 -16.25 2.45
N ASP A 1232 -42.71 -16.45 2.34
CA ASP A 1232 -43.56 -15.71 1.41
C ASP A 1232 -43.72 -14.22 1.80
N ASP A 1233 -43.48 -13.88 3.08
CA ASP A 1233 -43.51 -12.49 3.57
C ASP A 1233 -42.29 -11.67 3.11
N LEU A 1234 -41.22 -12.32 2.64
CA LEU A 1234 -39.95 -11.67 2.28
C LEU A 1234 -40.15 -10.58 1.23
N ALA A 1235 -40.95 -10.84 0.20
CA ALA A 1235 -41.21 -9.91 -0.89
C ALA A 1235 -41.90 -8.63 -0.43
N GLN A 1236 -42.94 -8.78 0.41
CA GLN A 1236 -43.69 -7.64 0.93
C GLN A 1236 -42.82 -6.80 1.87
N GLN A 1237 -42.08 -7.44 2.78
CA GLN A 1237 -41.22 -6.72 3.72
C GLN A 1237 -40.04 -6.03 3.01
N PHE A 1238 -39.43 -6.68 2.01
CA PHE A 1238 -38.39 -6.07 1.19
C PHE A 1238 -38.86 -4.78 0.52
N LYS A 1239 -40.07 -4.78 -0.08
CA LYS A 1239 -40.65 -3.57 -0.67
C LYS A 1239 -40.86 -2.45 0.34
N ILE A 1240 -41.40 -2.76 1.51
CA ILE A 1240 -41.62 -1.78 2.59
C ILE A 1240 -40.29 -1.14 3.02
N VAL A 1241 -39.26 -1.97 3.19
CA VAL A 1241 -37.92 -1.49 3.57
C VAL A 1241 -37.32 -0.63 2.46
N VAL A 1242 -37.37 -1.07 1.19
CA VAL A 1242 -36.83 -0.28 0.08
C VAL A 1242 -37.54 1.08 -0.04
N LEU A 1243 -38.88 1.12 0.04
CA LEU A 1243 -39.62 2.40 0.03
C LEU A 1243 -39.19 3.32 1.18
N SER A 1244 -39.01 2.77 2.38
CA SER A 1244 -38.56 3.57 3.51
C SER A 1244 -37.14 4.14 3.33
N LEU A 1245 -36.22 3.38 2.71
CA LEU A 1245 -34.85 3.81 2.43
C LEU A 1245 -34.76 4.83 1.28
N LEU A 1246 -35.76 4.85 0.40
CA LEU A 1246 -35.94 5.88 -0.63
C LEU A 1246 -36.45 7.19 -0.01
N ARG A 1247 -37.35 7.09 0.97
CA ARG A 1247 -37.87 8.22 1.76
C ARG A 1247 -36.79 8.87 2.61
N GLU A 1248 -36.01 8.07 3.35
CA GLU A 1248 -34.94 8.56 4.22
C GLU A 1248 -33.56 8.20 3.66
N ARG A 1249 -33.03 9.10 2.81
CA ARG A 1249 -31.74 8.90 2.13
C ARG A 1249 -30.54 9.06 3.06
N SER A 1250 -30.68 9.85 4.14
CA SER A 1250 -29.66 10.04 5.18
C SER A 1250 -29.71 8.91 6.20
N GLY A 1251 -28.59 8.23 6.45
CA GLY A 1251 -28.53 7.22 7.52
C GLY A 1251 -29.05 5.83 7.14
N ARG A 1252 -29.01 5.46 5.86
CA ARG A 1252 -29.55 4.18 5.36
C ARG A 1252 -28.98 2.94 6.05
N VAL A 1253 -27.70 2.93 6.37
CA VAL A 1253 -27.05 1.79 7.03
C VAL A 1253 -27.41 1.76 8.51
N GLU A 1254 -27.46 2.93 9.15
CA GLU A 1254 -27.85 3.15 10.54
C GLU A 1254 -29.32 2.75 10.79
N SER A 1255 -30.16 2.75 9.74
CA SER A 1255 -31.56 2.31 9.81
C SER A 1255 -31.76 0.79 9.92
N ARG A 1256 -30.68 -0.01 9.85
CA ARG A 1256 -30.68 -1.49 10.02
C ARG A 1256 -31.74 -2.20 9.15
N PRO A 1257 -31.69 -2.01 7.82
CA PRO A 1257 -32.75 -2.46 6.93
C PRO A 1257 -32.98 -3.98 6.91
N ALA A 1258 -31.96 -4.80 7.13
CA ALA A 1258 -32.10 -6.26 7.22
C ALA A 1258 -32.90 -6.68 8.46
N ALA A 1259 -32.63 -6.05 9.61
CA ALA A 1259 -33.38 -6.30 10.84
C ALA A 1259 -34.87 -5.96 10.65
N ARG A 1260 -35.15 -4.81 10.02
CA ARG A 1260 -36.51 -4.37 9.69
C ARG A 1260 -37.20 -5.31 8.69
N MET A 1261 -36.48 -5.77 7.67
CA MET A 1261 -36.99 -6.71 6.67
C MET A 1261 -37.42 -8.04 7.33
N LEU A 1262 -36.65 -8.50 8.32
CA LEU A 1262 -36.89 -9.76 9.03
C LEU A 1262 -37.74 -9.61 10.31
N ARG A 1263 -38.31 -8.41 10.55
CA ARG A 1263 -39.13 -8.08 11.73
C ARG A 1263 -38.41 -8.29 13.07
N LEU A 1264 -37.09 -8.13 13.08
CA LEU A 1264 -36.25 -8.17 14.28
C LEU A 1264 -36.32 -6.81 14.99
N ARG A 1265 -36.56 -6.81 16.30
CA ARG A 1265 -36.71 -5.59 17.11
C ARG A 1265 -35.39 -4.89 17.37
#